data_AF-A0A2N2MRM1-F1
#
_entry.id   AF-A0A2N2MRM1-F1
#
_cell.length_a   1.000
_cell.length_b   1.000
_cell.length_c   1.000
_cell.angle_alpha   90.00
_cell.angle_beta   90.00
_cell.angle_gamma   90.00
#
_symmetry.space_group_name_H-M   'P 1'
#
loop_
_entity.id
_entity.type
_entity.pdbx_description
1 polymer ?
#
loop_
_entity_poly.entity_id
_entity_poly.type
_entity_poly.pdbx_seq_one_letter_code
_entity_poly.pdbx_strand_id
1 'polypeptide(L)'
;MQYLVDKCDYIFLPFYLEAPKQKDEDFRYYCYYTQFAASLAAGMKSMRLKNKTIMPVIDHYSFQSRIELFSILKSILNTGYWEIYNAYEAALAFYNEGRANLLNVYEREKSAGGDISVALLGRPYAIMQKSMNKGIPDIFSTLGIKNFYQDMLPSEQQDLSEIEPLLKRMHWNYAARILKAALYIARTPGLYPVYVTSFKCSPDSFTLDYFKRIMDKCGKPYLILELDEHDSNVGYETRIEAAVRSFSNHHKHIDLRLVSSRLLPLNSASTSRIKNKTFLFPCFDPINSKLLEAVFIREGVDARMVPLTEKVIQRGLRTNSGQCLPVNLIAQSYMDHIEENLLDPAQTVGWIFDSHVACNIRLYPQLIKGIMEAAGRGMEQVEVYVGKMSLGDISMQASIEAYFAHMFGGMLRKIGCRIRPYEKEKGMTDKVIVQSVNILYNTLLGGRSKDDDLARVISLFKKIETIPGQRPKVAIFGDMYARDNDTFNQNLIHCIEQYGGEVITTPFNEFVKLVASPYMRRWFLEGEFMDVLVTKTLITLVNQLEKSYYKMFNELLNEPAMDSDIDYKKIYEHFDVTVQHYGESADNLLKIAALMQHYPDISLFVQTNPAFCCAGLVTEAMASRIEEYTGVPVVTLNYDGTGKNINSKVSPYIKFPRRKAEKVIAGAGER
;
A
#
# COMPACT_ATOMS: atom_id res chain seq x y z
N MET A 1 14.99 -10.28 -20.25
CA MET A 1 14.38 -9.56 -21.39
C MET A 1 15.37 -9.05 -22.42
N GLN A 2 16.46 -8.36 -22.05
CA GLN A 2 17.38 -7.77 -23.04
C GLN A 2 17.96 -8.82 -23.98
N TYR A 3 18.28 -9.99 -23.43
CA TYR A 3 18.68 -11.18 -24.17
C TYR A 3 17.67 -11.67 -25.24
N LEU A 4 16.36 -11.43 -25.05
CA LEU A 4 15.29 -11.93 -25.91
C LEU A 4 14.89 -10.94 -27.02
N VAL A 5 15.14 -9.63 -26.85
CA VAL A 5 14.64 -8.58 -27.76
C VAL A 5 15.07 -8.79 -29.21
N ASP A 6 16.31 -9.21 -29.42
CA ASP A 6 16.88 -9.44 -30.76
C ASP A 6 16.73 -10.89 -31.24
N LYS A 7 16.18 -11.79 -30.39
CA LYS A 7 16.06 -13.23 -30.67
C LYS A 7 14.62 -13.69 -30.91
N CYS A 8 13.65 -12.88 -30.52
CA CYS A 8 12.24 -13.24 -30.59
C CYS A 8 11.46 -12.17 -31.36
N ASP A 9 10.49 -12.64 -32.15
CA ASP A 9 9.51 -11.78 -32.80
C ASP A 9 8.57 -11.16 -31.76
N TYR A 10 8.16 -11.99 -30.79
CA TYR A 10 7.30 -11.60 -29.67
C TYR A 10 7.87 -12.07 -28.33
N ILE A 11 7.61 -11.29 -27.28
CA ILE A 11 8.00 -11.58 -25.90
C ILE A 11 6.73 -11.62 -25.05
N PHE A 12 6.46 -12.79 -24.48
CA PHE A 12 5.33 -13.00 -23.58
C PHE A 12 5.67 -12.53 -22.16
N LEU A 13 4.96 -11.52 -21.66
CA LEU A 13 5.17 -10.85 -20.37
C LEU A 13 3.83 -10.74 -19.62
N PRO A 14 3.28 -11.87 -19.15
CA PRO A 14 1.98 -11.89 -18.50
C PRO A 14 1.99 -11.18 -17.14
N PHE A 15 0.84 -10.65 -16.75
CA PHE A 15 0.59 -10.14 -15.41
C PHE A 15 0.00 -11.21 -14.51
N TYR A 16 0.62 -11.42 -13.36
CA TYR A 16 0.09 -12.23 -12.25
C TYR A 16 -0.24 -11.31 -11.09
N LEU A 17 -1.52 -10.98 -10.94
CA LEU A 17 -1.98 -9.99 -9.96
C LEU A 17 -2.43 -10.65 -8.65
N GLU A 18 -3.25 -11.69 -8.76
CA GLU A 18 -3.80 -12.43 -7.65
C GLU A 18 -3.68 -13.94 -7.88
N ALA A 19 -3.46 -14.69 -6.81
CA ALA A 19 -3.51 -16.14 -6.83
C ALA A 19 -4.97 -16.63 -6.65
N PRO A 20 -5.28 -17.88 -7.02
CA PRO A 20 -6.61 -18.44 -6.84
C PRO A 20 -7.02 -18.43 -5.36
N LYS A 21 -8.23 -17.95 -5.09
CA LYS A 21 -8.79 -17.91 -3.73
C LYS A 21 -9.21 -19.32 -3.31
N GLN A 22 -8.83 -19.76 -2.12
CA GLN A 22 -9.46 -20.93 -1.50
C GLN A 22 -10.81 -20.54 -0.90
N LYS A 23 -11.64 -21.54 -0.60
CA LYS A 23 -12.91 -21.34 0.10
C LYS A 23 -12.65 -20.57 1.40
N ASP A 24 -13.40 -19.50 1.64
CA ASP A 24 -13.31 -18.63 2.82
C ASP A 24 -12.07 -17.69 2.89
N GLU A 25 -11.27 -17.60 1.82
CA GLU A 25 -10.19 -16.60 1.68
C GLU A 25 -10.65 -15.37 0.91
N ASP A 26 -10.29 -14.17 1.39
CA ASP A 26 -10.77 -12.90 0.82
C ASP A 26 -9.92 -12.44 -0.38
N PHE A 27 -8.61 -12.26 -0.16
CA PHE A 27 -7.64 -11.79 -1.16
C PHE A 27 -6.32 -12.57 -1.11
N ARG A 28 -5.68 -12.79 -2.27
CA ARG A 28 -4.38 -13.49 -2.40
C ARG A 28 -3.46 -12.81 -3.41
N TYR A 29 -3.15 -11.55 -3.21
CA TYR A 29 -2.27 -10.77 -4.08
C TYR A 29 -0.85 -11.34 -4.16
N TYR A 30 -0.28 -11.37 -5.36
CA TYR A 30 1.15 -11.54 -5.55
C TYR A 30 1.89 -10.27 -5.11
N CYS A 31 3.23 -10.34 -4.99
CA CYS A 31 4.04 -9.19 -4.57
C CYS A 31 3.73 -7.96 -5.42
N TYR A 32 3.55 -6.79 -4.80
CA TYR A 32 3.31 -5.54 -5.52
C TYR A 32 4.34 -5.31 -6.65
N TYR A 33 5.62 -5.59 -6.40
CA TYR A 33 6.66 -5.47 -7.43
C TYR A 33 6.47 -6.43 -8.59
N THR A 34 6.05 -7.68 -8.35
CA THR A 34 5.83 -8.65 -9.44
C THR A 34 4.57 -8.33 -10.24
N GLN A 35 3.58 -7.66 -9.64
CA GLN A 35 2.40 -7.20 -10.36
C GLN A 35 2.81 -6.19 -11.44
N PHE A 36 3.69 -5.23 -11.11
CA PHE A 36 4.15 -4.19 -12.04
C PHE A 36 5.44 -4.53 -12.81
N ALA A 37 6.07 -5.69 -12.56
CA ALA A 37 7.36 -6.03 -13.14
C ALA A 37 7.35 -6.01 -14.68
N ALA A 38 6.28 -6.54 -15.29
CA ALA A 38 6.13 -6.53 -16.75
C ALA A 38 5.96 -5.09 -17.28
N SER A 39 5.15 -4.24 -16.64
CA SER A 39 4.96 -2.83 -17.03
C SER A 39 6.25 -2.03 -16.93
N LEU A 40 6.97 -2.16 -15.81
CA LEU A 40 8.24 -1.47 -15.59
C LEU A 40 9.27 -1.89 -16.63
N ALA A 41 9.33 -3.18 -16.91
CA ALA A 41 10.36 -3.71 -17.78
C ALA A 41 10.03 -3.48 -19.27
N ALA A 42 8.75 -3.42 -19.66
CA ALA A 42 8.32 -2.98 -20.98
C ALA A 42 8.64 -1.49 -21.23
N GLY A 43 8.58 -0.67 -20.17
CA GLY A 43 8.88 0.75 -20.22
C GLY A 43 10.36 1.14 -20.30
N MET A 44 11.29 0.18 -20.26
CA MET A 44 12.72 0.47 -20.30
C MET A 44 13.18 0.88 -21.71
N LYS A 45 13.62 2.14 -21.89
CA LYS A 45 14.05 2.70 -23.19
C LYS A 45 15.18 1.94 -23.88
N SER A 46 16.08 1.33 -23.11
CA SER A 46 17.16 0.50 -23.65
C SER A 46 16.64 -0.71 -24.43
N MET A 47 15.38 -1.06 -24.25
CA MET A 47 14.73 -2.22 -24.83
C MET A 47 13.80 -1.74 -25.94
N ARG A 48 14.15 -2.01 -27.21
CA ARG A 48 13.32 -1.69 -28.39
C ARG A 48 12.11 -2.64 -28.47
N LEU A 49 11.22 -2.56 -27.48
CA LEU A 49 10.13 -3.51 -27.25
C LEU A 49 8.81 -3.15 -27.93
N LYS A 50 8.74 -1.97 -28.56
CA LYS A 50 7.50 -1.47 -29.16
C LYS A 50 6.93 -2.48 -30.17
N ASN A 51 5.68 -2.91 -29.95
CA ASN A 51 4.93 -3.90 -30.72
C ASN A 51 5.46 -5.35 -30.66
N LYS A 52 6.42 -5.66 -29.77
CA LYS A 52 6.91 -7.04 -29.55
C LYS A 52 6.36 -7.69 -28.30
N THR A 53 5.79 -6.93 -27.37
CA THR A 53 5.35 -7.46 -26.07
C THR A 53 3.91 -7.97 -26.12
N ILE A 54 3.68 -9.10 -25.46
CA ILE A 54 2.35 -9.70 -25.27
C ILE A 54 2.12 -9.72 -23.76
N MET A 55 1.23 -8.86 -23.25
CA MET A 55 1.10 -8.57 -21.82
C MET A 55 -0.32 -8.83 -21.28
N PRO A 56 -0.84 -10.07 -21.39
CA PRO A 56 -2.18 -10.39 -20.91
C PRO A 56 -2.20 -10.47 -19.39
N VAL A 57 -3.35 -10.18 -18.78
CA VAL A 57 -3.60 -10.58 -17.39
C VAL A 57 -3.90 -12.07 -17.36
N ILE A 58 -3.14 -12.83 -16.57
CA ILE A 58 -3.35 -14.27 -16.41
C ILE A 58 -4.07 -14.52 -15.09
N ASP A 59 -5.35 -14.83 -15.21
CA ASP A 59 -6.15 -15.46 -14.18
C ASP A 59 -6.75 -16.75 -14.76
N HIS A 60 -6.31 -17.89 -14.22
CA HIS A 60 -6.66 -19.21 -14.74
C HIS A 60 -8.14 -19.56 -14.54
N TYR A 61 -8.85 -18.88 -13.66
CA TYR A 61 -10.25 -19.15 -13.32
C TYR A 61 -11.21 -18.12 -13.92
N SER A 62 -10.70 -16.95 -14.30
CA SER A 62 -11.48 -15.94 -14.99
C SER A 62 -11.68 -16.29 -16.47
N PHE A 63 -12.95 -16.52 -16.83
CA PHE A 63 -13.37 -16.68 -18.22
C PHE A 63 -12.97 -15.48 -19.09
N GLN A 64 -13.06 -14.26 -18.52
CA GLN A 64 -12.68 -13.02 -19.21
C GLN A 64 -11.19 -12.98 -19.55
N SER A 65 -10.32 -13.36 -18.61
CA SER A 65 -8.87 -13.38 -18.82
C SER A 65 -8.46 -14.39 -19.89
N ARG A 66 -9.15 -15.55 -19.95
CA ARG A 66 -8.95 -16.54 -21.03
C ARG A 66 -9.35 -15.98 -22.39
N ILE A 67 -10.50 -15.31 -22.50
CA ILE A 67 -10.94 -14.67 -23.74
C ILE A 67 -9.91 -13.62 -24.20
N GLU A 68 -9.44 -12.78 -23.28
CA GLU A 68 -8.45 -11.74 -23.59
C GLU A 68 -7.14 -12.36 -24.11
N LEU A 69 -6.60 -13.35 -23.41
CA LEU A 69 -5.42 -14.09 -23.84
C LEU A 69 -5.61 -14.70 -25.22
N PHE A 70 -6.72 -15.40 -25.46
CA PHE A 70 -6.95 -16.09 -26.73
C PHE A 70 -7.17 -15.11 -27.88
N SER A 71 -7.82 -13.97 -27.62
CA SER A 71 -7.98 -12.90 -28.60
C SER A 71 -6.63 -12.33 -29.04
N ILE A 72 -5.74 -12.07 -28.08
CA ILE A 72 -4.38 -11.56 -28.34
C ILE A 72 -3.55 -12.62 -29.09
N LEU A 73 -3.58 -13.88 -28.65
CA LEU A 73 -2.81 -14.94 -29.31
C LEU A 73 -3.32 -15.22 -30.72
N LYS A 74 -4.63 -15.15 -30.95
CA LYS A 74 -5.23 -15.36 -32.27
C LYS A 74 -4.75 -14.31 -33.28
N SER A 75 -4.64 -13.05 -32.88
CA SER A 75 -4.18 -11.98 -33.78
C SER A 75 -2.70 -12.11 -34.16
N ILE A 76 -1.91 -12.78 -33.31
CA ILE A 76 -0.46 -12.95 -33.50
C ILE A 76 -0.13 -14.26 -34.24
N LEU A 77 -0.75 -15.37 -33.85
CA LEU A 77 -0.43 -16.71 -34.33
C LEU A 77 -1.23 -17.12 -35.58
N ASN A 78 -2.25 -16.34 -35.97
CA ASN A 78 -3.14 -16.64 -37.10
C ASN A 78 -3.73 -18.07 -37.06
N THR A 79 -4.10 -18.53 -35.86
CA THR A 79 -4.64 -19.87 -35.57
C THR A 79 -6.10 -19.81 -35.11
N GLY A 80 -6.78 -20.96 -35.09
CA GLY A 80 -8.15 -21.10 -34.61
C GLY A 80 -8.29 -21.05 -33.09
N TYR A 81 -9.45 -20.60 -32.60
CA TYR A 81 -9.75 -20.54 -31.16
C TYR A 81 -9.54 -21.87 -30.44
N TRP A 82 -10.01 -22.98 -31.04
CA TRP A 82 -9.93 -24.30 -30.44
C TRP A 82 -8.50 -24.83 -30.33
N GLU A 83 -7.61 -24.44 -31.24
CA GLU A 83 -6.19 -24.81 -31.17
C GLU A 83 -5.51 -24.11 -29.98
N ILE A 84 -5.76 -22.81 -29.79
CA ILE A 84 -5.28 -22.05 -28.63
C ILE A 84 -5.84 -22.62 -27.34
N TYR A 85 -7.14 -22.91 -27.30
CA TYR A 85 -7.80 -23.50 -26.13
C TYR A 85 -7.18 -24.85 -25.75
N ASN A 86 -7.01 -25.76 -26.70
CA ASN A 86 -6.42 -27.07 -26.45
C ASN A 86 -4.95 -26.95 -25.98
N ALA A 87 -4.17 -26.04 -26.58
CA ALA A 87 -2.81 -25.76 -26.13
C ALA A 87 -2.76 -25.21 -24.70
N TYR A 88 -3.69 -24.32 -24.35
CA TYR A 88 -3.82 -23.76 -23.01
C TYR A 88 -4.20 -24.84 -21.98
N GLU A 89 -5.19 -25.68 -22.27
CA GLU A 89 -5.59 -26.77 -21.38
C GLU A 89 -4.48 -27.82 -21.22
N ALA A 90 -3.72 -28.13 -22.28
CA ALA A 90 -2.55 -28.99 -22.19
C ALA A 90 -1.44 -28.38 -21.30
N ALA A 91 -1.18 -27.08 -21.44
CA ALA A 91 -0.23 -26.36 -20.59
C ALA A 91 -0.67 -26.34 -19.11
N LEU A 92 -1.97 -26.15 -18.85
CA LEU A 92 -2.54 -26.16 -17.51
C LEU A 92 -2.49 -27.57 -16.89
N ALA A 93 -2.76 -28.62 -17.66
CA ALA A 93 -2.62 -30.00 -17.23
C ALA A 93 -1.18 -30.32 -16.84
N PHE A 94 -0.21 -29.95 -17.69
CA PHE A 94 1.22 -30.10 -17.41
C PHE A 94 1.64 -29.34 -16.13
N TYR A 95 1.17 -28.12 -15.97
CA TYR A 95 1.43 -27.32 -14.76
C TYR A 95 0.87 -28.00 -13.50
N ASN A 96 -0.37 -28.49 -13.54
CA ASN A 96 -1.01 -29.15 -12.40
C ASN A 96 -0.35 -30.49 -12.06
N GLU A 97 0.00 -31.29 -13.07
CA GLU A 97 0.76 -32.54 -12.90
C GLU A 97 2.13 -32.27 -12.28
N GLY A 98 2.85 -31.27 -12.78
CA GLY A 98 4.13 -30.84 -12.22
C GLY A 98 4.02 -30.45 -10.75
N ARG A 99 2.98 -29.69 -10.38
CA ARG A 99 2.70 -29.33 -8.97
C ARG A 99 2.38 -30.53 -8.11
N ALA A 100 1.58 -31.48 -8.59
CA ALA A 100 1.29 -32.70 -7.85
C ALA A 100 2.57 -33.55 -7.65
N ASN A 101 3.43 -33.61 -8.67
CA ASN A 101 4.68 -34.35 -8.59
C ASN A 101 5.67 -33.77 -7.56
N LEU A 102 5.64 -32.45 -7.29
CA LEU A 102 6.45 -31.85 -6.22
C LEU A 102 6.14 -32.46 -4.84
N LEU A 103 4.87 -32.76 -4.57
CA LEU A 103 4.47 -33.44 -3.33
C LEU A 103 5.02 -34.88 -3.29
N ASN A 104 4.95 -35.60 -4.41
CA ASN A 104 5.50 -36.95 -4.52
C ASN A 104 7.01 -36.98 -4.30
N VAL A 105 7.74 -35.97 -4.78
CA VAL A 105 9.18 -35.82 -4.55
C VAL A 105 9.46 -35.66 -3.05
N TYR A 106 8.72 -34.81 -2.34
CA TYR A 106 8.88 -34.67 -0.90
C TYR A 106 8.56 -35.96 -0.16
N GLU A 107 7.45 -36.62 -0.47
CA GLU A 107 7.04 -37.88 0.18
C GLU A 107 8.05 -39.01 -0.04
N ARG A 108 8.67 -39.08 -1.22
CA ARG A 108 9.72 -40.06 -1.53
C ARG A 108 11.04 -39.75 -0.83
N GLU A 109 11.41 -38.47 -0.76
CA GLU A 109 12.75 -38.06 -0.33
C GLU A 109 12.85 -37.66 1.15
N LYS A 110 11.71 -37.46 1.84
CA LYS A 110 11.70 -37.11 3.26
C LYS A 110 12.40 -38.19 4.08
N SER A 111 13.15 -37.76 5.09
CA SER A 111 13.94 -38.66 5.94
C SER A 111 13.05 -39.68 6.64
N ALA A 112 13.37 -40.98 6.53
CA ALA A 112 12.63 -42.08 7.15
C ALA A 112 12.91 -42.24 8.67
N GLY A 113 13.39 -41.18 9.33
CA GLY A 113 13.82 -41.14 10.72
C GLY A 113 15.35 -41.22 10.86
N GLY A 114 15.95 -40.29 11.61
CA GLY A 114 17.38 -40.27 11.95
C GLY A 114 18.11 -38.97 11.54
N ASP A 115 17.80 -38.44 10.36
CA ASP A 115 18.49 -37.28 9.78
C ASP A 115 17.60 -36.05 9.71
N ILE A 116 18.21 -34.88 9.88
CA ILE A 116 17.53 -33.59 9.71
C ILE A 116 17.45 -33.22 8.22
N SER A 117 16.39 -32.49 7.86
CA SER A 117 16.23 -31.87 6.55
C SER A 117 15.77 -30.42 6.73
N VAL A 118 15.92 -29.61 5.69
CA VAL A 118 15.46 -28.22 5.70
C VAL A 118 14.41 -27.96 4.64
N ALA A 119 13.49 -27.06 4.95
CA ALA A 119 12.57 -26.48 3.98
C ALA A 119 12.88 -24.99 3.80
N LEU A 120 13.21 -24.61 2.57
CA LEU A 120 13.40 -23.23 2.14
C LEU A 120 12.03 -22.57 2.00
N LEU A 121 11.80 -21.56 2.84
CA LEU A 121 10.62 -20.69 2.81
C LEU A 121 11.02 -19.35 2.23
N GLY A 122 10.22 -18.81 1.32
CA GLY A 122 10.52 -17.55 0.68
C GLY A 122 9.82 -17.41 -0.66
N ARG A 123 10.11 -16.30 -1.33
CA ARG A 123 9.54 -16.04 -2.65
C ARG A 123 10.27 -16.88 -3.70
N PRO A 124 9.58 -17.44 -4.71
CA PRO A 124 10.22 -18.29 -5.71
C PRO A 124 11.44 -17.63 -6.38
N TYR A 125 11.34 -16.34 -6.68
CA TYR A 125 12.45 -15.58 -7.25
C TYR A 125 13.64 -15.40 -6.29
N ALA A 126 13.42 -15.45 -4.97
CA ALA A 126 14.48 -15.33 -3.97
C ALA A 126 15.18 -16.67 -3.70
N ILE A 127 14.45 -17.80 -3.72
CA ILE A 127 15.00 -19.11 -3.32
C ILE A 127 15.36 -20.03 -4.50
N MET A 128 14.70 -19.89 -5.65
CA MET A 128 14.89 -20.79 -6.79
C MET A 128 15.82 -20.23 -7.86
N GLN A 129 15.92 -18.90 -8.00
CA GLN A 129 16.77 -18.28 -9.02
C GLN A 129 18.22 -18.28 -8.55
N LYS A 130 19.10 -19.00 -9.25
CA LYS A 130 20.54 -19.11 -8.92
C LYS A 130 21.25 -17.76 -8.82
N SER A 131 20.84 -16.78 -9.62
CA SER A 131 21.40 -15.43 -9.59
C SER A 131 20.98 -14.62 -8.36
N MET A 132 19.93 -15.04 -7.64
CA MET A 132 19.35 -14.29 -6.52
C MET A 132 19.50 -15.03 -5.18
N ASN A 133 19.52 -16.36 -5.18
CA ASN A 133 19.51 -17.18 -3.97
C ASN A 133 20.87 -17.29 -3.28
N LYS A 134 21.91 -16.62 -3.80
CA LYS A 134 23.27 -16.55 -3.25
C LYS A 134 23.90 -17.93 -2.97
N GLY A 135 23.47 -18.98 -3.67
CA GLY A 135 23.97 -20.35 -3.47
C GLY A 135 23.51 -21.01 -2.15
N ILE A 136 22.57 -20.41 -1.42
CA ILE A 136 22.06 -20.96 -0.15
C ILE A 136 21.65 -22.44 -0.25
N PRO A 137 20.90 -22.91 -1.27
CA PRO A 137 20.55 -24.32 -1.41
C PRO A 137 21.77 -25.24 -1.59
N ASP A 138 22.82 -24.75 -2.27
CA ASP A 138 24.03 -25.51 -2.55
C ASP A 138 24.89 -25.69 -1.28
N ILE A 139 24.89 -24.71 -0.37
CA ILE A 139 25.57 -24.79 0.93
C ILE A 139 24.95 -25.93 1.78
N PHE A 140 23.63 -26.00 1.87
CA PHE A 140 22.97 -27.12 2.59
C PHE A 140 23.28 -28.47 1.95
N SER A 141 23.28 -28.54 0.62
CA SER A 141 23.63 -29.77 -0.12
C SER A 141 25.06 -30.22 0.18
N THR A 142 26.01 -29.28 0.27
CA THR A 142 27.42 -29.55 0.61
C THR A 142 27.58 -30.09 2.03
N LEU A 143 26.73 -29.65 2.96
CA LEU A 143 26.66 -30.16 4.34
C LEU A 143 25.92 -31.51 4.45
N GLY A 144 25.51 -32.12 3.34
CA GLY A 144 24.76 -33.38 3.33
C GLY A 144 23.31 -33.24 3.80
N ILE A 145 22.78 -32.01 3.89
CA ILE A 145 21.41 -31.75 4.34
C ILE A 145 20.47 -31.66 3.15
N LYS A 146 19.49 -32.56 3.09
CA LYS A 146 18.42 -32.49 2.08
C LYS A 146 17.63 -31.18 2.26
N ASN A 147 17.44 -30.46 1.16
CA ASN A 147 16.65 -29.24 1.11
C ASN A 147 15.39 -29.44 0.26
N PHE A 148 14.27 -28.95 0.78
CA PHE A 148 12.98 -28.92 0.11
C PHE A 148 12.54 -27.46 -0.09
N TYR A 149 11.61 -27.23 -1.00
CA TYR A 149 10.96 -25.94 -1.16
C TYR A 149 9.56 -25.96 -0.56
N GLN A 150 9.07 -24.83 -0.09
CA GLN A 150 7.72 -24.72 0.51
C GLN A 150 6.61 -25.29 -0.38
N ASP A 151 6.78 -25.24 -1.71
CA ASP A 151 5.83 -25.72 -2.72
C ASP A 151 5.75 -27.25 -2.80
N MET A 152 6.72 -27.97 -2.22
CA MET A 152 6.77 -29.43 -2.14
C MET A 152 6.07 -29.98 -0.90
N LEU A 153 5.71 -29.13 0.06
CA LEU A 153 5.14 -29.56 1.34
C LEU A 153 3.62 -29.73 1.22
N PRO A 154 3.01 -30.77 1.82
CA PRO A 154 1.56 -30.97 1.83
C PRO A 154 0.87 -30.06 2.87
N SER A 155 1.24 -28.77 2.92
CA SER A 155 0.78 -27.83 3.94
C SER A 155 -0.71 -27.52 3.87
N GLU A 156 -1.31 -27.64 2.68
CA GLU A 156 -2.75 -27.41 2.45
C GLU A 156 -3.62 -28.56 2.97
N GLN A 157 -3.04 -29.73 3.29
CA GLN A 157 -3.76 -30.91 3.78
C GLN A 157 -3.83 -30.97 5.32
N GLN A 158 -3.32 -29.94 5.99
CA GLN A 158 -3.21 -29.90 7.45
C GLN A 158 -4.37 -29.13 8.08
N ASP A 159 -4.59 -29.36 9.37
CA ASP A 159 -5.45 -28.50 10.18
C ASP A 159 -4.80 -27.12 10.38
N LEU A 160 -5.38 -26.10 9.73
CA LEU A 160 -4.95 -24.71 9.78
C LEU A 160 -5.77 -23.86 10.76
N SER A 161 -6.70 -24.45 11.53
CA SER A 161 -7.61 -23.74 12.43
C SER A 161 -6.92 -22.73 13.35
N GLU A 162 -5.71 -23.08 13.81
CA GLU A 162 -4.87 -22.25 14.68
C GLU A 162 -4.45 -20.91 14.06
N ILE A 163 -4.22 -20.87 12.75
CA ILE A 163 -3.76 -19.68 12.01
C ILE A 163 -4.80 -19.15 11.01
N GLU A 164 -5.97 -19.78 10.90
CA GLU A 164 -7.03 -19.40 9.97
C GLU A 164 -7.44 -17.91 10.10
N PRO A 165 -7.64 -17.35 11.32
CA PRO A 165 -7.99 -15.93 11.44
C PRO A 165 -6.88 -14.98 10.95
N LEU A 166 -5.61 -15.36 11.13
CA LEU A 166 -4.46 -14.64 10.58
C LEU A 166 -4.48 -14.72 9.04
N LEU A 167 -4.69 -15.90 8.48
CA LEU A 167 -4.76 -16.12 7.03
C LEU A 167 -5.90 -15.35 6.34
N LYS A 168 -7.00 -15.08 7.04
CA LYS A 168 -8.11 -14.24 6.52
C LYS A 168 -7.68 -12.79 6.26
N ARG A 169 -6.78 -12.23 7.07
CA ARG A 169 -6.23 -10.88 6.86
C ARG A 169 -4.95 -10.87 6.02
N MET A 170 -4.17 -11.95 6.06
CA MET A 170 -2.94 -12.10 5.28
C MET A 170 -3.21 -12.20 3.78
N HIS A 171 -3.33 -11.06 3.11
CA HIS A 171 -3.69 -11.00 1.70
C HIS A 171 -2.54 -11.30 0.74
N TRP A 172 -1.28 -11.32 1.19
CA TRP A 172 -0.16 -11.68 0.33
C TRP A 172 -0.06 -13.19 0.17
N ASN A 173 -0.15 -13.66 -1.08
CA ASN A 173 -0.15 -15.08 -1.40
C ASN A 173 1.09 -15.80 -0.83
N TYR A 174 2.30 -15.30 -1.11
CA TYR A 174 3.52 -15.95 -0.62
C TYR A 174 3.63 -15.92 0.92
N ALA A 175 3.16 -14.85 1.58
CA ALA A 175 3.15 -14.81 3.03
C ALA A 175 2.21 -15.86 3.63
N ALA A 176 0.99 -15.98 3.09
CA ALA A 176 0.03 -17.00 3.51
C ALA A 176 0.62 -18.41 3.32
N ARG A 177 1.24 -18.69 2.16
CA ARG A 177 1.92 -19.97 1.89
C ARG A 177 3.07 -20.25 2.84
N ILE A 178 3.90 -19.25 3.14
CA ILE A 178 4.99 -19.35 4.11
C ILE A 178 4.46 -19.70 5.51
N LEU A 179 3.36 -19.07 5.95
CA LEU A 179 2.76 -19.37 7.26
C LEU A 179 2.15 -20.78 7.32
N LYS A 180 1.46 -21.22 6.26
CA LYS A 180 0.95 -22.60 6.14
C LYS A 180 2.11 -23.61 6.18
N ALA A 181 3.17 -23.37 5.41
CA ALA A 181 4.38 -24.20 5.41
C ALA A 181 5.08 -24.20 6.77
N ALA A 182 5.18 -23.04 7.44
CA ALA A 182 5.75 -22.91 8.77
C ALA A 182 5.00 -23.78 9.79
N LEU A 183 3.66 -23.73 9.80
CA LEU A 183 2.86 -24.56 10.71
C LEU A 183 3.09 -26.06 10.47
N TYR A 184 3.15 -26.48 9.20
CA TYR A 184 3.47 -27.87 8.84
C TYR A 184 4.86 -28.28 9.33
N ILE A 185 5.89 -27.45 9.09
CA ILE A 185 7.28 -27.71 9.51
C ILE A 185 7.40 -27.76 11.04
N ALA A 186 6.72 -26.86 11.74
CA ALA A 186 6.70 -26.81 13.20
C ALA A 186 6.20 -28.14 13.81
N ARG A 187 5.22 -28.76 13.15
CA ARG A 187 4.62 -30.05 13.55
C ARG A 187 5.34 -31.28 13.01
N THR A 188 6.28 -31.12 12.08
CA THR A 188 7.00 -32.23 11.42
C THR A 188 8.36 -32.49 12.09
N PRO A 189 8.59 -33.65 12.74
CA PRO A 189 9.89 -33.99 13.30
C PRO A 189 10.99 -34.04 12.23
N GLY A 190 12.20 -33.60 12.56
CA GLY A 190 13.37 -33.66 11.66
C GLY A 190 13.39 -32.64 10.52
N LEU A 191 12.28 -31.96 10.21
CA LEU A 191 12.23 -30.90 9.19
C LEU A 191 12.39 -29.51 9.82
N TYR A 192 13.29 -28.66 9.33
CA TYR A 192 13.55 -27.33 9.89
C TYR A 192 13.37 -26.21 8.85
N PRO A 193 12.82 -25.04 9.24
CA PRO A 193 12.58 -23.96 8.30
C PRO A 193 13.82 -23.07 8.13
N VAL A 194 14.10 -22.71 6.88
CA VAL A 194 15.05 -21.67 6.50
C VAL A 194 14.27 -20.62 5.72
N TYR A 195 13.94 -19.52 6.39
CA TYR A 195 13.21 -18.42 5.76
C TYR A 195 14.21 -17.45 5.13
N VAL A 196 14.27 -17.48 3.80
CA VAL A 196 15.02 -16.52 2.99
C VAL A 196 14.12 -15.35 2.61
N THR A 197 14.45 -14.16 3.09
CA THR A 197 13.76 -12.89 2.83
C THR A 197 14.72 -11.89 2.19
N SER A 198 14.24 -10.73 1.74
CA SER A 198 15.08 -9.64 1.21
C SER A 198 15.13 -8.47 2.18
N PHE A 199 16.26 -7.75 2.19
CA PHE A 199 16.46 -6.59 3.06
C PHE A 199 15.26 -5.65 3.07
N LYS A 200 14.65 -5.49 4.25
CA LYS A 200 13.48 -4.63 4.49
C LYS A 200 12.34 -4.82 3.48
N CYS A 201 12.07 -6.07 3.12
CA CYS A 201 10.90 -6.44 2.33
C CYS A 201 9.61 -6.16 3.13
N SER A 202 8.89 -5.11 2.77
CA SER A 202 7.72 -4.63 3.53
C SER A 202 6.70 -5.74 3.81
N PRO A 203 6.21 -6.55 2.85
CA PRO A 203 5.28 -7.65 3.17
C PRO A 203 5.87 -8.74 4.11
N ASP A 204 7.16 -9.07 3.97
CA ASP A 204 7.79 -10.10 4.80
C ASP A 204 7.98 -9.58 6.23
N SER A 205 8.19 -8.28 6.42
CA SER A 205 8.28 -7.68 7.76
C SER A 205 7.00 -7.87 8.59
N PHE A 206 5.82 -8.00 7.97
CA PHE A 206 4.59 -8.41 8.67
C PHE A 206 4.55 -9.92 8.92
N THR A 207 5.09 -10.71 8.00
CA THR A 207 5.02 -12.18 8.02
C THR A 207 6.01 -12.81 9.02
N LEU A 208 7.21 -12.23 9.11
CA LEU A 208 8.32 -12.73 9.94
C LEU A 208 7.94 -12.81 11.42
N ASP A 209 7.18 -11.83 11.93
CA ASP A 209 6.74 -11.84 13.31
C ASP A 209 5.83 -13.05 13.61
N TYR A 210 4.83 -13.30 12.77
CA TYR A 210 3.96 -14.48 12.91
C TYR A 210 4.70 -15.79 12.70
N PHE A 211 5.65 -15.84 11.74
CA PHE A 211 6.51 -16.99 11.55
C PHE A 211 7.27 -17.34 12.84
N LYS A 212 7.91 -16.34 13.49
CA LYS A 212 8.62 -16.53 14.76
C LYS A 212 7.68 -17.02 15.86
N ARG A 213 6.49 -16.42 15.98
CA ARG A 213 5.47 -16.85 16.97
C ARG A 213 5.05 -18.32 16.79
N ILE A 214 4.83 -18.78 15.55
CA ILE A 214 4.49 -20.18 15.26
C ILE A 214 5.65 -21.10 15.71
N MET A 215 6.89 -20.74 15.38
CA MET A 215 8.07 -21.52 15.74
C MET A 215 8.31 -21.58 17.24
N ASP A 216 8.28 -20.42 17.91
CA ASP A 216 8.53 -20.27 19.35
C ASP A 216 7.48 -21.03 20.17
N LYS A 217 6.21 -21.00 19.74
CA LYS A 217 5.12 -21.76 20.36
C LYS A 217 5.37 -23.27 20.31
N CYS A 218 5.93 -23.77 19.21
CA CYS A 218 6.27 -25.19 19.06
C CYS A 218 7.67 -25.57 19.58
N GLY A 219 8.43 -24.60 20.10
CA GLY A 219 9.83 -24.79 20.50
C GLY A 219 10.75 -25.19 19.34
N LYS A 220 10.37 -24.85 18.10
CA LYS A 220 11.05 -25.27 16.88
C LYS A 220 12.14 -24.25 16.51
N PRO A 221 13.44 -24.62 16.44
CA PRO A 221 14.46 -23.71 15.97
C PRO A 221 14.31 -23.42 14.46
N TYR A 222 14.72 -22.23 14.05
CA TYR A 222 14.60 -21.75 12.68
C TYR A 222 15.81 -20.91 12.28
N LEU A 223 16.03 -20.77 10.98
CA LEU A 223 17.00 -19.85 10.41
C LEU A 223 16.26 -18.80 9.57
N ILE A 224 16.57 -17.53 9.78
CA ILE A 224 16.14 -16.44 8.90
C ILE A 224 17.39 -15.87 8.23
N LEU A 225 17.40 -15.87 6.90
CA LEU A 225 18.45 -15.28 6.08
C LEU A 225 17.88 -14.09 5.31
N GLU A 226 18.46 -12.92 5.52
CA GLU A 226 18.12 -11.73 4.77
C GLU A 226 19.09 -11.58 3.60
N LEU A 227 18.55 -11.51 2.38
CA LEU A 227 19.30 -11.27 1.16
C LEU A 227 19.61 -9.78 1.06
N ASP A 228 20.91 -9.47 1.06
CA ASP A 228 21.46 -8.16 0.73
C ASP A 228 22.41 -8.32 -0.46
N GLU A 229 22.36 -7.39 -1.41
CA GLU A 229 23.24 -7.41 -2.57
C GLU A 229 24.71 -7.15 -2.16
N HIS A 230 24.92 -6.38 -1.10
CA HIS A 230 26.24 -6.07 -0.54
C HIS A 230 26.82 -7.18 0.35
N ASP A 231 26.02 -8.18 0.72
CA ASP A 231 26.48 -9.26 1.59
C ASP A 231 27.37 -10.27 0.85
N SER A 232 28.46 -10.67 1.53
CA SER A 232 29.37 -11.73 1.07
C SER A 232 28.81 -13.12 1.34
N ASN A 233 29.09 -14.08 0.45
CA ASN A 233 28.64 -15.47 0.60
C ASN A 233 29.13 -16.15 1.90
N VAL A 234 30.29 -15.73 2.42
CA VAL A 234 30.87 -16.26 3.68
C VAL A 234 29.95 -16.00 4.87
N GLY A 235 29.23 -14.86 4.88
CA GLY A 235 28.28 -14.54 5.92
C GLY A 235 27.09 -15.51 5.99
N TYR A 236 26.64 -16.03 4.84
CA TYR A 236 25.56 -17.02 4.80
C TYR A 236 26.02 -18.40 5.27
N GLU A 237 27.20 -18.84 4.84
CA GLU A 237 27.76 -20.15 5.19
C GLU A 237 27.86 -20.34 6.71
N THR A 238 28.47 -19.38 7.43
CA THR A 238 28.61 -19.44 8.89
C THR A 238 27.27 -19.50 9.63
N ARG A 239 26.24 -18.77 9.17
CA ARG A 239 24.90 -18.79 9.77
C ARG A 239 24.18 -20.12 9.50
N ILE A 240 24.37 -20.67 8.30
CA ILE A 240 23.83 -21.98 7.92
C ILE A 240 24.48 -23.09 8.76
N GLU A 241 25.81 -23.10 8.91
CA GLU A 241 26.51 -24.07 9.76
C GLU A 241 26.03 -24.03 11.21
N ALA A 242 25.91 -22.81 11.77
CA ALA A 242 25.40 -22.63 13.12
C ALA A 242 23.96 -23.12 13.27
N ALA A 243 23.09 -22.85 12.29
CA ALA A 243 21.71 -23.32 12.28
C ALA A 243 21.63 -24.85 12.19
N VAL A 244 22.40 -25.48 11.30
CA VAL A 244 22.46 -26.94 11.15
C VAL A 244 22.89 -27.62 12.46
N ARG A 245 23.86 -27.05 13.19
CA ARG A 245 24.24 -27.52 14.53
C ARG A 245 23.08 -27.41 15.51
N SER A 246 22.39 -26.26 15.53
CA SER A 246 21.20 -26.05 16.39
C SER A 246 20.07 -27.03 16.07
N PHE A 247 19.80 -27.27 14.78
CA PHE A 247 18.78 -28.21 14.31
C PHE A 247 19.12 -29.66 14.70
N SER A 248 20.39 -30.04 14.56
CA SER A 248 20.88 -31.36 14.96
C SER A 248 20.75 -31.58 16.47
N ASN A 249 21.12 -30.59 17.28
CA ASN A 249 20.98 -30.65 18.73
C ASN A 249 19.51 -30.74 19.15
N HIS A 250 18.65 -29.91 18.57
CA HIS A 250 17.21 -29.99 18.82
C HIS A 250 16.62 -31.35 18.40
N HIS A 251 17.07 -31.94 17.29
CA HIS A 251 16.59 -33.24 16.84
C HIS A 251 16.96 -34.37 17.81
N LYS A 252 18.20 -34.36 18.32
CA LYS A 252 18.72 -35.36 19.28
C LYS A 252 18.06 -35.30 20.65
N HIS A 253 17.55 -34.15 21.05
CA HIS A 253 16.98 -33.90 22.38
C HIS A 253 15.50 -33.56 22.34
N ILE A 254 14.74 -34.26 21.48
CA ILE A 254 13.30 -34.01 21.24
C ILE A 254 12.43 -34.12 22.51
N ASP A 255 12.86 -34.85 23.53
CA ASP A 255 12.10 -35.10 24.77
C ASP A 255 12.32 -34.06 25.88
N LEU A 256 13.30 -33.16 25.76
CA LEU A 256 13.65 -32.15 26.79
C LEU A 256 13.01 -30.78 26.54
N ARG A 257 11.85 -30.74 25.87
CA ARG A 257 11.24 -29.47 25.41
C ARG A 257 10.81 -28.58 26.56
N LEU A 258 11.38 -27.38 26.62
CA LEU A 258 10.79 -26.24 27.31
C LEU A 258 9.89 -25.51 26.31
N VAL A 259 8.57 -25.58 26.49
CA VAL A 259 7.62 -24.75 25.74
C VAL A 259 7.76 -23.31 26.26
N SER A 260 7.99 -22.36 25.34
CA SER A 260 8.11 -20.94 25.68
C SER A 260 6.86 -20.42 26.39
N SER A 261 7.05 -19.65 27.47
CA SER A 261 5.97 -19.05 28.27
C SER A 261 5.41 -17.73 27.71
N ARG A 262 6.03 -17.15 26.67
CA ARG A 262 5.56 -15.89 26.06
C ARG A 262 4.52 -16.19 24.97
N LEU A 263 3.27 -16.34 25.40
CA LEU A 263 2.13 -16.48 24.48
C LEU A 263 1.61 -15.08 24.08
N LEU A 264 2.08 -14.57 22.93
CA LEU A 264 1.34 -13.53 22.20
C LEU A 264 0.30 -14.23 21.30
N PRO A 265 -0.94 -13.73 21.21
CA PRO A 265 -1.93 -14.31 20.32
C PRO A 265 -1.46 -14.25 18.87
N LEU A 266 -1.57 -15.38 18.16
CA LEU A 266 -1.35 -15.44 16.70
C LEU A 266 -2.40 -14.62 15.94
N ASN A 267 -3.58 -14.46 16.56
CA ASN A 267 -4.76 -13.85 16.00
C ASN A 267 -5.28 -12.78 16.96
N SER A 268 -4.87 -11.54 16.75
CA SER A 268 -5.45 -10.40 17.44
C SER A 268 -6.87 -10.15 16.92
N ALA A 269 -7.88 -10.33 17.78
CA ALA A 269 -9.27 -10.08 17.42
C ALA A 269 -9.51 -8.58 17.21
N SER A 270 -10.16 -8.23 16.09
CA SER A 270 -10.71 -6.88 15.89
C SER A 270 -12.10 -6.78 16.52
N THR A 271 -12.41 -5.64 17.13
CA THR A 271 -13.74 -5.39 17.71
C THR A 271 -14.66 -4.73 16.69
N SER A 272 -15.97 -4.97 16.83
CA SER A 272 -17.02 -4.25 16.10
C SER A 272 -17.77 -3.24 16.97
N ARG A 273 -17.40 -3.12 18.25
CA ARG A 273 -18.08 -2.25 19.22
C ARG A 273 -17.28 -0.97 19.44
N ILE A 274 -17.89 0.15 19.06
CA ILE A 274 -17.37 1.51 19.31
C ILE A 274 -18.16 2.27 20.37
N LYS A 275 -19.39 1.85 20.68
CA LYS A 275 -20.24 2.54 21.64
C LYS A 275 -19.74 2.33 23.07
N ASN A 276 -19.79 3.39 23.87
CA ASN A 276 -19.39 3.43 25.28
C ASN A 276 -17.90 3.17 25.55
N LYS A 277 -17.03 3.39 24.55
CA LYS A 277 -15.56 3.37 24.71
C LYS A 277 -14.96 4.66 24.19
N THR A 278 -13.78 5.02 24.70
CA THR A 278 -12.97 6.09 24.10
C THR A 278 -12.37 5.57 22.80
N PHE A 279 -12.64 6.26 21.71
CA PHE A 279 -12.29 5.86 20.35
C PHE A 279 -11.13 6.73 19.83
N LEU A 280 -9.97 6.13 19.66
CA LEU A 280 -8.78 6.80 19.15
C LEU A 280 -8.62 6.53 17.66
N PHE A 281 -8.47 7.57 16.84
CA PHE A 281 -8.19 7.40 15.42
C PHE A 281 -7.00 8.28 15.00
N PRO A 282 -6.26 7.93 13.94
CA PRO A 282 -4.99 8.57 13.67
C PRO A 282 -5.19 9.84 12.86
N CYS A 283 -4.32 10.82 13.07
CA CYS A 283 -4.24 12.01 12.24
C CYS A 283 -3.54 11.69 10.90
N PHE A 284 -4.32 11.55 9.82
CA PHE A 284 -3.79 11.47 8.45
C PHE A 284 -3.48 12.86 7.92
N ASP A 285 -4.35 13.82 8.21
CA ASP A 285 -4.24 15.24 7.86
C ASP A 285 -4.81 16.05 9.03
N PRO A 286 -4.06 17.01 9.62
CA PRO A 286 -4.53 17.83 10.74
C PRO A 286 -5.87 18.54 10.50
N ILE A 287 -6.18 18.91 9.26
CA ILE A 287 -7.43 19.60 8.90
C ILE A 287 -8.56 18.58 8.75
N ASN A 288 -8.42 17.64 7.82
CA ASN A 288 -9.47 16.67 7.51
C ASN A 288 -9.76 15.74 8.70
N SER A 289 -8.73 15.24 9.39
CA SER A 289 -8.93 14.35 10.55
C SER A 289 -9.63 15.07 11.69
N LYS A 290 -9.37 16.37 11.91
CA LYS A 290 -10.09 17.14 12.93
C LYS A 290 -11.57 17.32 12.59
N LEU A 291 -11.90 17.59 11.33
CA LEU A 291 -13.29 17.66 10.87
C LEU A 291 -14.00 16.30 10.97
N LEU A 292 -13.28 15.21 10.74
CA LEU A 292 -13.81 13.86 10.87
C LEU A 292 -14.11 13.48 12.33
N GLU A 293 -13.32 13.97 13.29
CA GLU A 293 -13.61 13.82 14.73
C GLU A 293 -15.01 14.35 15.07
N ALA A 294 -15.39 15.51 14.54
CA ALA A 294 -16.74 16.07 14.74
C ALA A 294 -17.85 15.17 14.18
N VAL A 295 -17.61 14.50 13.05
CA VAL A 295 -18.57 13.56 12.45
C VAL A 295 -18.77 12.34 13.37
N PHE A 296 -17.69 11.76 13.91
CA PHE A 296 -17.81 10.66 14.87
C PHE A 296 -18.56 11.08 16.14
N ILE A 297 -18.26 12.27 16.69
CA ILE A 297 -18.92 12.80 17.89
C ILE A 297 -20.42 13.00 17.63
N ARG A 298 -20.80 13.50 16.45
CA ARG A 298 -22.20 13.66 16.04
C ARG A 298 -22.96 12.34 15.99
N GLU A 299 -22.30 11.24 15.63
CA GLU A 299 -22.87 9.89 15.64
C GLU A 299 -22.87 9.25 17.06
N GLY A 300 -22.48 10.00 18.09
CA GLY A 300 -22.52 9.57 19.49
C GLY A 300 -21.30 8.76 19.93
N VAL A 301 -20.14 8.93 19.28
CA VAL A 301 -18.88 8.27 19.62
C VAL A 301 -17.96 9.23 20.39
N ASP A 302 -17.36 8.81 21.51
CA ASP A 302 -16.27 9.56 22.19
C ASP A 302 -14.98 9.43 21.37
N ALA A 303 -14.96 10.09 20.20
CA ALA A 303 -13.84 10.04 19.27
C ALA A 303 -12.80 11.10 19.59
N ARG A 304 -11.52 10.70 19.55
CA ARG A 304 -10.36 11.55 19.77
C ARG A 304 -9.34 11.33 18.66
N MET A 305 -9.09 12.38 17.88
CA MET A 305 -8.03 12.41 16.88
C MET A 305 -6.69 12.43 17.59
N VAL A 306 -5.83 11.46 17.29
CA VAL A 306 -4.50 11.38 17.88
C VAL A 306 -3.46 11.97 16.92
N PRO A 307 -2.82 13.11 17.29
CA PRO A 307 -1.83 13.76 16.43
C PRO A 307 -0.52 12.97 16.36
N LEU A 308 0.23 13.19 15.29
CA LEU A 308 1.62 12.75 15.17
C LEU A 308 2.55 13.85 15.68
N THR A 309 3.53 13.47 16.51
CA THR A 309 4.58 14.37 17.02
C THR A 309 5.96 13.81 16.69
N GLU A 310 6.99 14.67 16.69
CA GLU A 310 8.38 14.23 16.48
C GLU A 310 8.82 13.19 17.53
N LYS A 311 8.36 13.34 18.79
CA LYS A 311 8.60 12.38 19.88
C LYS A 311 8.04 11.00 19.55
N VAL A 312 6.81 10.95 18.99
CA VAL A 312 6.20 9.70 18.54
C VAL A 312 7.00 9.07 17.40
N ILE A 313 7.48 9.88 16.43
CA ILE A 313 8.32 9.37 15.34
C ILE A 313 9.55 8.66 15.90
N GLN A 314 10.30 9.30 16.81
CA GLN A 314 11.51 8.72 17.41
C GLN A 314 11.22 7.45 18.21
N ARG A 315 10.13 7.40 18.98
CA ARG A 315 9.74 6.21 19.77
C ARG A 315 9.25 5.08 18.87
N GLY A 316 8.39 5.39 17.90
CA GLY A 316 7.75 4.41 17.01
C GLY A 316 8.74 3.68 16.11
N LEU A 317 9.84 4.33 15.71
CA LEU A 317 10.91 3.69 14.94
C LEU A 317 11.56 2.49 15.66
N ARG A 318 11.50 2.42 17.00
CA ARG A 318 12.10 1.31 17.77
C ARG A 318 11.39 -0.03 17.54
N THR A 319 10.15 -0.01 17.08
CA THR A 319 9.37 -1.23 16.80
C THR A 319 9.31 -1.55 15.31
N ASN A 320 9.91 -0.71 14.45
CA ASN A 320 9.91 -0.93 13.01
C ASN A 320 11.05 -1.88 12.61
N SER A 321 10.70 -2.95 11.91
CA SER A 321 11.62 -3.96 11.38
C SER A 321 11.55 -4.07 9.85
N GLY A 322 11.08 -3.02 9.17
CA GLY A 322 10.93 -2.98 7.71
C GLY A 322 9.49 -2.77 7.23
N GLN A 323 8.53 -2.59 8.13
CA GLN A 323 7.15 -2.23 7.76
C GLN A 323 7.12 -0.79 7.22
N CYS A 324 6.10 -0.45 6.42
CA CYS A 324 5.82 0.95 6.11
C CYS A 324 5.60 1.73 7.42
N LEU A 325 6.35 2.82 7.61
CA LEU A 325 6.42 3.54 8.89
C LEU A 325 5.07 3.90 9.55
N PRO A 326 4.01 4.31 8.82
CA PRO A 326 2.77 4.78 9.44
C PRO A 326 2.18 3.82 10.49
N VAL A 327 2.28 2.51 10.29
CA VAL A 327 1.68 1.53 11.23
C VAL A 327 2.32 1.58 12.62
N ASN A 328 3.65 1.71 12.70
CA ASN A 328 4.37 1.82 13.97
C ASN A 328 4.08 3.16 14.64
N LEU A 329 3.97 4.22 13.83
CA LEU A 329 3.67 5.56 14.33
C LEU A 329 2.26 5.66 14.89
N ILE A 330 1.27 5.07 14.22
CA ILE A 330 -0.11 5.01 14.69
C ILE A 330 -0.21 4.25 16.01
N ALA A 331 0.41 3.06 16.09
CA ALA A 331 0.43 2.28 17.33
C ALA A 331 1.07 3.06 18.48
N GLN A 332 2.23 3.70 18.22
CA GLN A 332 2.92 4.50 19.23
C GLN A 332 2.13 5.75 19.63
N SER A 333 1.50 6.45 18.67
CA SER A 333 0.61 7.58 18.92
C SER A 333 -0.51 7.20 19.89
N TYR A 334 -1.16 6.05 19.69
CA TYR A 334 -2.22 5.58 20.59
C TYR A 334 -1.71 5.28 21.99
N MET A 335 -0.58 4.55 22.11
CA MET A 335 0.00 4.24 23.41
C MET A 335 0.39 5.52 24.16
N ASP A 336 1.03 6.47 23.49
CA ASP A 336 1.42 7.76 24.08
C ASP A 336 0.18 8.56 24.51
N HIS A 337 -0.86 8.59 23.68
CA HIS A 337 -2.10 9.30 24.01
C HIS A 337 -2.82 8.70 25.22
N ILE A 338 -2.86 7.36 25.34
CA ILE A 338 -3.44 6.65 26.48
C ILE A 338 -2.65 6.99 27.76
N GLU A 339 -1.32 6.91 27.70
CA GLU A 339 -0.43 7.20 28.84
C GLU A 339 -0.54 8.68 29.27
N GLU A 340 -0.49 9.62 28.32
CA GLU A 340 -0.48 11.07 28.58
C GLU A 340 -1.84 11.60 29.08
N ASN A 341 -2.95 10.95 28.70
CA ASN A 341 -4.31 11.36 29.11
C ASN A 341 -4.92 10.45 30.20
N LEU A 342 -4.15 9.52 30.76
CA LEU A 342 -4.58 8.59 31.80
C LEU A 342 -5.87 7.82 31.44
N LEU A 343 -5.97 7.39 30.18
CA LEU A 343 -7.12 6.62 29.69
C LEU A 343 -7.02 5.18 30.20
N ASP A 344 -8.17 4.57 30.52
CA ASP A 344 -8.24 3.14 30.82
C ASP A 344 -8.07 2.34 29.51
N PRO A 345 -7.01 1.53 29.37
CA PRO A 345 -6.80 0.70 28.18
C PRO A 345 -7.98 -0.23 27.88
N ALA A 346 -8.68 -0.75 28.90
CA ALA A 346 -9.81 -1.66 28.73
C ALA A 346 -11.06 -0.97 28.16
N GLN A 347 -11.18 0.34 28.39
CA GLN A 347 -12.25 1.20 27.86
C GLN A 347 -11.83 1.98 26.62
N THR A 348 -10.67 1.67 26.04
CA THR A 348 -10.13 2.35 24.87
C THR A 348 -10.11 1.43 23.65
N VAL A 349 -10.45 1.99 22.49
CA VAL A 349 -10.38 1.31 21.20
C VAL A 349 -9.60 2.17 20.21
N GLY A 350 -8.58 1.59 19.57
CA GLY A 350 -7.87 2.21 18.45
C GLY A 350 -8.57 1.89 17.14
N TRP A 351 -8.63 2.84 16.22
CA TRP A 351 -9.26 2.68 14.91
C TRP A 351 -8.22 2.60 13.79
N ILE A 352 -8.50 1.79 12.78
CA ILE A 352 -7.85 1.87 11.47
C ILE A 352 -8.86 1.48 10.39
N PHE A 353 -8.73 2.04 9.19
CA PHE A 353 -9.63 1.67 8.09
C PHE A 353 -9.25 0.33 7.46
N ASP A 354 -10.26 -0.42 7.03
CA ASP A 354 -10.06 -1.56 6.15
C ASP A 354 -9.65 -1.09 4.75
N SER A 355 -8.80 -1.87 4.11
CA SER A 355 -8.33 -1.57 2.77
C SER A 355 -8.20 -2.85 1.97
N HIS A 356 -8.76 -2.84 0.77
CA HIS A 356 -8.69 -3.97 -0.17
C HIS A 356 -7.61 -3.76 -1.24
N VAL A 357 -6.90 -2.62 -1.19
CA VAL A 357 -5.78 -2.34 -2.08
C VAL A 357 -4.62 -3.30 -1.83
N ALA A 358 -3.81 -3.58 -2.85
CA ALA A 358 -2.62 -4.41 -2.74
C ALA A 358 -1.51 -3.69 -1.94
N CYS A 359 -1.80 -3.38 -0.68
CA CYS A 359 -0.98 -2.64 0.27
C CYS A 359 -1.10 -3.25 1.67
N ASN A 360 -0.12 -3.00 2.53
CA ASN A 360 -0.06 -3.57 3.87
C ASN A 360 -1.11 -3.01 4.86
N ILE A 361 -1.92 -2.02 4.49
CA ILE A 361 -2.95 -1.42 5.37
C ILE A 361 -3.87 -2.49 5.97
N ARG A 362 -4.25 -3.51 5.20
CA ARG A 362 -5.09 -4.62 5.67
C ARG A 362 -4.48 -5.40 6.85
N LEU A 363 -3.15 -5.37 6.99
CA LEU A 363 -2.39 -6.02 8.07
C LEU A 363 -2.18 -5.10 9.29
N TYR A 364 -2.45 -3.79 9.16
CA TYR A 364 -2.26 -2.83 10.25
C TYR A 364 -3.01 -3.19 11.53
N PRO A 365 -4.28 -3.66 11.50
CA PRO A 365 -4.99 -3.96 12.74
C PRO A 365 -4.25 -4.97 13.62
N GLN A 366 -3.71 -6.03 12.99
CA GLN A 366 -3.03 -7.09 13.72
C GLN A 366 -1.65 -6.64 14.20
N LEU A 367 -0.94 -5.82 13.41
CA LEU A 367 0.35 -5.29 13.82
C LEU A 367 0.25 -4.24 14.92
N ILE A 368 -0.72 -3.31 14.84
CA ILE A 368 -0.99 -2.33 15.90
C ILE A 368 -1.26 -3.06 17.21
N LYS A 369 -2.14 -4.07 17.16
CA LYS A 369 -2.46 -4.87 18.34
C LYS A 369 -1.24 -5.64 18.86
N GLY A 370 -0.45 -6.26 17.98
CA GLY A 370 0.78 -6.95 18.36
C GLY A 370 1.82 -6.03 19.03
N ILE A 371 1.97 -4.78 18.54
CA ILE A 371 2.84 -3.78 19.16
C ILE A 371 2.34 -3.41 20.56
N MET A 372 1.02 -3.20 20.72
CA MET A 372 0.40 -2.89 22.01
C MET A 372 0.55 -4.04 23.01
N GLU A 373 0.31 -5.29 22.60
CA GLU A 373 0.50 -6.47 23.45
C GLU A 373 1.96 -6.63 23.88
N ALA A 374 2.92 -6.42 22.95
CA ALA A 374 4.33 -6.49 23.26
C ALA A 374 4.80 -5.36 24.20
N ALA A 375 4.15 -4.20 24.16
CA ALA A 375 4.44 -3.09 25.07
C ALA A 375 4.02 -3.40 26.52
N GLY A 376 2.99 -4.23 26.72
CA GLY A 376 2.42 -4.54 28.03
C GLY A 376 1.83 -3.32 28.73
N ARG A 377 1.87 -3.31 30.07
CA ARG A 377 1.35 -2.21 30.91
C ARG A 377 -0.16 -1.95 30.73
N GLY A 378 -0.95 -2.98 30.41
CA GLY A 378 -2.38 -2.84 30.16
C GLY A 378 -2.72 -2.58 28.70
N MET A 379 -1.73 -2.25 27.83
CA MET A 379 -1.97 -2.01 26.40
C MET A 379 -2.50 -3.25 25.67
N GLU A 380 -2.23 -4.45 26.20
CA GLU A 380 -2.84 -5.70 25.76
C GLU A 380 -4.37 -5.74 25.89
N GLN A 381 -4.99 -4.80 26.63
CA GLN A 381 -6.45 -4.68 26.75
C GLN A 381 -7.07 -3.72 25.72
N VAL A 382 -6.27 -2.89 25.04
CA VAL A 382 -6.76 -1.97 24.02
C VAL A 382 -7.28 -2.75 22.82
N GLU A 383 -8.53 -2.54 22.44
CA GLU A 383 -9.10 -3.19 21.25
C GLU A 383 -8.71 -2.41 19.98
N VAL A 384 -8.68 -3.09 18.83
CA VAL A 384 -8.53 -2.44 17.52
C VAL A 384 -9.80 -2.63 16.71
N TYR A 385 -10.48 -1.54 16.41
CA TYR A 385 -11.64 -1.49 15.53
C TYR A 385 -11.19 -1.27 14.09
N VAL A 386 -11.77 -2.06 13.17
CA VAL A 386 -11.50 -1.95 11.74
C VAL A 386 -12.75 -1.41 11.06
N GLY A 387 -12.70 -0.14 10.67
CA GLY A 387 -13.84 0.55 10.09
C GLY A 387 -13.71 0.85 8.60
N LYS A 388 -14.74 1.45 7.99
CA LYS A 388 -14.62 1.97 6.62
C LYS A 388 -14.15 3.41 6.62
N MET A 389 -13.26 3.78 5.70
CA MET A 389 -12.85 5.18 5.50
C MET A 389 -14.04 6.10 5.16
N SER A 390 -15.08 5.54 4.53
CA SER A 390 -16.32 6.26 4.24
C SER A 390 -17.29 6.35 5.43
N LEU A 391 -17.03 5.66 6.55
CA LEU A 391 -17.94 5.56 7.71
C LEU A 391 -19.31 4.94 7.37
N GLY A 392 -19.43 4.23 6.24
CA GLY A 392 -20.67 3.55 5.83
C GLY A 392 -21.06 2.36 6.71
N ASP A 393 -20.14 1.88 7.53
CA ASP A 393 -20.34 0.90 8.59
C ASP A 393 -20.96 1.50 9.88
N ILE A 394 -20.97 2.83 10.02
CA ILE A 394 -21.62 3.54 11.12
C ILE A 394 -23.04 3.96 10.72
N SER A 395 -23.17 4.80 9.69
CA SER A 395 -24.47 5.21 9.14
C SER A 395 -24.31 5.87 7.76
N MET A 396 -25.41 5.95 7.00
CA MET A 396 -25.43 6.71 5.74
C MET A 396 -25.20 8.21 5.98
N GLN A 397 -25.74 8.75 7.08
CA GLN A 397 -25.53 10.15 7.44
C GLN A 397 -24.06 10.42 7.74
N ALA A 398 -23.39 9.54 8.50
CA ALA A 398 -21.96 9.61 8.75
C ALA A 398 -21.17 9.63 7.44
N SER A 399 -21.57 8.84 6.44
CA SER A 399 -20.91 8.81 5.14
C SER A 399 -20.99 10.12 4.37
N ILE A 400 -22.18 10.75 4.37
CA ILE A 400 -22.40 12.05 3.73
C ILE A 400 -21.60 13.15 4.46
N GLU A 401 -21.63 13.16 5.79
CA GLU A 401 -20.90 14.16 6.59
C GLU A 401 -19.38 13.96 6.52
N ALA A 402 -18.90 12.72 6.45
CA ALA A 402 -17.49 12.40 6.21
C ALA A 402 -17.02 12.89 4.84
N TYR A 403 -17.83 12.73 3.81
CA TYR A 403 -17.54 13.32 2.49
C TYR A 403 -17.35 14.83 2.59
N PHE A 404 -18.25 15.55 3.30
CA PHE A 404 -18.11 16.99 3.49
C PHE A 404 -16.92 17.37 4.36
N ALA A 405 -16.57 16.57 5.37
CA ALA A 405 -15.34 16.76 6.13
C ALA A 405 -14.10 16.72 5.22
N HIS A 406 -14.02 15.70 4.34
CA HIS A 406 -12.93 15.56 3.36
C HIS A 406 -12.91 16.68 2.31
N MET A 407 -14.09 17.08 1.82
CA MET A 407 -14.21 18.18 0.85
C MET A 407 -13.79 19.50 1.50
N PHE A 408 -14.35 19.86 2.64
CA PHE A 408 -14.09 21.13 3.29
C PHE A 408 -12.63 21.24 3.74
N GLY A 409 -12.07 20.21 4.37
CA GLY A 409 -10.67 20.25 4.80
C GLY A 409 -9.70 20.25 3.62
N GLY A 410 -9.96 19.45 2.58
CA GLY A 410 -9.19 19.46 1.34
C GLY A 410 -9.20 20.83 0.64
N MET A 411 -10.37 21.46 0.52
CA MET A 411 -10.52 22.78 -0.09
C MET A 411 -9.88 23.89 0.76
N LEU A 412 -9.96 23.82 2.09
CA LEU A 412 -9.23 24.73 2.97
C LEU A 412 -7.72 24.65 2.75
N ARG A 413 -7.17 23.43 2.64
CA ARG A 413 -5.76 23.22 2.35
C ARG A 413 -5.38 23.80 0.98
N LYS A 414 -6.22 23.58 -0.05
CA LYS A 414 -6.04 24.10 -1.41
C LYS A 414 -6.04 25.63 -1.45
N ILE A 415 -7.01 26.26 -0.79
CA ILE A 415 -7.09 27.73 -0.64
C ILE A 415 -5.88 28.26 0.11
N GLY A 416 -5.46 27.59 1.18
CA GLY A 416 -4.25 27.92 1.92
C GLY A 416 -3.03 27.98 1.01
N CYS A 417 -2.81 26.94 0.20
CA CYS A 417 -1.69 26.89 -0.74
C CYS A 417 -1.78 27.94 -1.86
N ARG A 418 -2.98 28.40 -2.21
CA ARG A 418 -3.18 29.47 -3.22
C ARG A 418 -2.92 30.87 -2.65
N ILE A 419 -3.24 31.12 -1.37
CA ILE A 419 -3.18 32.46 -0.76
C ILE A 419 -1.86 32.69 -0.02
N ARG A 420 -1.43 31.73 0.81
CA ARG A 420 -0.27 31.87 1.71
C ARG A 420 1.04 32.25 1.02
N PRO A 421 1.37 31.75 -0.19
CA PRO A 421 2.60 32.18 -0.88
C PRO A 421 2.62 33.67 -1.23
N TYR A 422 1.46 34.33 -1.25
CA TYR A 422 1.30 35.72 -1.68
C TYR A 422 0.84 36.63 -0.56
N GLU A 423 0.64 36.15 0.66
CA GLU A 423 0.16 36.96 1.78
C GLU A 423 1.14 38.10 2.14
N LYS A 424 0.61 39.28 2.46
CA LYS A 424 1.44 40.42 2.93
C LYS A 424 1.92 40.22 4.37
N GLU A 425 1.03 39.77 5.26
CA GLU A 425 1.37 39.43 6.64
C GLU A 425 1.63 37.93 6.76
N LYS A 426 2.89 37.56 6.98
CA LYS A 426 3.30 36.17 7.12
C LYS A 426 2.57 35.49 8.29
N GLY A 427 1.97 34.34 8.01
CA GLY A 427 1.20 33.51 8.95
C GLY A 427 -0.27 33.90 9.06
N MET A 428 -0.76 34.90 8.32
CA MET A 428 -2.17 35.28 8.37
C MET A 428 -3.07 34.16 7.83
N THR A 429 -2.65 33.52 6.75
CA THR A 429 -3.40 32.42 6.14
C THR A 429 -3.49 31.22 7.09
N ASP A 430 -2.41 30.90 7.81
CA ASP A 430 -2.41 29.82 8.82
C ASP A 430 -3.37 30.13 9.98
N LYS A 431 -3.39 31.37 10.48
CA LYS A 431 -4.36 31.82 11.50
C LYS A 431 -5.80 31.65 11.02
N VAL A 432 -6.09 32.07 9.78
CA VAL A 432 -7.43 31.96 9.17
C VAL A 432 -7.83 30.50 8.94
N ILE A 433 -6.90 29.62 8.55
CA ILE A 433 -7.16 28.17 8.44
C ILE A 433 -7.57 27.60 9.79
N VAL A 434 -6.82 27.88 10.87
CA VAL A 434 -7.15 27.39 12.22
C VAL A 434 -8.54 27.87 12.66
N GLN A 435 -8.85 29.15 12.44
CA GLN A 435 -10.19 29.70 12.71
C GLN A 435 -11.28 29.00 11.89
N SER A 436 -11.01 28.75 10.60
CA SER A 436 -11.96 28.10 9.68
C SER A 436 -12.22 26.65 10.06
N VAL A 437 -11.19 25.90 10.46
CA VAL A 437 -11.34 24.53 10.98
C VAL A 437 -12.24 24.53 12.22
N ASN A 438 -12.04 25.45 13.16
CA ASN A 438 -12.90 25.54 14.35
C ASN A 438 -14.36 25.87 14.00
N ILE A 439 -14.60 26.76 13.03
CA ILE A 439 -15.96 27.05 12.57
C ILE A 439 -16.61 25.79 12.00
N LEU A 440 -15.95 25.14 11.05
CA LEU A 440 -16.48 23.97 10.35
C LEU A 440 -16.58 22.72 11.23
N TYR A 441 -15.69 22.57 12.21
CA TYR A 441 -15.78 21.54 13.24
C TYR A 441 -17.11 21.66 14.00
N ASN A 442 -17.44 22.87 14.46
CA ASN A 442 -18.72 23.13 15.13
C ASN A 442 -19.91 22.93 14.18
N THR A 443 -19.76 23.25 12.89
CA THR A 443 -20.79 22.96 11.88
C THR A 443 -21.07 21.46 11.76
N LEU A 444 -20.02 20.64 11.72
CA LEU A 444 -20.12 19.19 11.54
C LEU A 444 -20.60 18.45 12.79
N LEU A 445 -20.43 19.02 13.99
CA LEU A 445 -21.09 18.52 15.22
C LEU A 445 -22.62 18.55 15.12
N GLY A 446 -23.19 19.42 14.27
CA GLY A 446 -24.62 19.53 14.00
C GLY A 446 -25.25 20.83 14.53
N GLY A 447 -26.50 21.08 14.14
CA GLY A 447 -27.28 22.24 14.62
C GLY A 447 -26.91 23.59 13.99
N ARG A 448 -26.05 23.62 12.97
CA ARG A 448 -25.62 24.83 12.26
C ARG A 448 -25.74 24.64 10.74
N SER A 449 -25.93 25.75 10.03
CA SER A 449 -26.01 25.78 8.57
C SER A 449 -24.61 25.69 7.96
N LYS A 450 -24.39 24.68 7.09
CA LYS A 450 -23.13 24.53 6.33
C LYS A 450 -22.91 25.73 5.41
N ASP A 451 -23.98 26.23 4.77
CA ASP A 451 -23.90 27.35 3.84
C ASP A 451 -23.45 28.64 4.55
N ASP A 452 -24.05 28.96 5.70
CA ASP A 452 -23.74 30.21 6.42
C ASP A 452 -22.33 30.20 7.02
N ASP A 453 -21.93 29.07 7.60
CA ASP A 453 -20.60 28.93 8.19
C ASP A 453 -19.52 28.89 7.11
N LEU A 454 -19.77 28.22 5.97
CA LEU A 454 -18.85 28.25 4.84
C LEU A 454 -18.76 29.67 4.24
N ALA A 455 -19.85 30.40 4.10
CA ALA A 455 -19.82 31.79 3.64
C ALA A 455 -18.98 32.68 4.56
N ARG A 456 -19.08 32.46 5.89
CA ARG A 456 -18.24 33.14 6.87
C ARG A 456 -16.75 32.80 6.67
N VAL A 457 -16.42 31.53 6.46
CA VAL A 457 -15.06 31.07 6.15
C VAL A 457 -14.51 31.76 4.90
N ILE A 458 -15.27 31.78 3.80
CA ILE A 458 -14.87 32.46 2.56
C ILE A 458 -14.62 33.96 2.82
N SER A 459 -15.48 34.60 3.62
CA SER A 459 -15.30 36.01 3.98
C SER A 459 -14.00 36.27 4.77
N LEU A 460 -13.55 35.33 5.61
CA LEU A 460 -12.27 35.46 6.32
C LEU A 460 -11.09 35.44 5.36
N PHE A 461 -11.07 34.51 4.40
CA PHE A 461 -9.99 34.43 3.40
C PHE A 461 -9.96 35.65 2.47
N LYS A 462 -11.13 36.19 2.08
CA LYS A 462 -11.21 37.42 1.26
C LYS A 462 -10.56 38.64 1.91
N LYS A 463 -10.41 38.66 3.24
CA LYS A 463 -9.77 39.77 3.98
C LYS A 463 -8.24 39.66 4.02
N ILE A 464 -7.66 38.55 3.59
CA ILE A 464 -6.21 38.38 3.57
C ILE A 464 -5.67 39.20 2.40
N GLU A 465 -4.85 40.21 2.73
CA GLU A 465 -4.17 40.98 1.70
C GLU A 465 -3.03 40.19 1.07
N THR A 466 -2.98 40.19 -0.26
CA THR A 466 -1.96 39.50 -1.05
C THR A 466 -1.16 40.45 -1.93
N ILE A 467 0.04 40.03 -2.33
CA ILE A 467 0.91 40.68 -3.29
C ILE A 467 0.77 39.94 -4.62
N PRO A 468 0.42 40.62 -5.72
CA PRO A 468 0.37 39.98 -7.03
C PRO A 468 1.73 39.38 -7.40
N GLY A 469 1.70 38.15 -7.93
CA GLY A 469 2.91 37.46 -8.35
C GLY A 469 2.58 36.12 -9.00
N GLN A 470 3.61 35.50 -9.57
CA GLN A 470 3.55 34.12 -10.05
C GLN A 470 4.71 33.34 -9.44
N ARG A 471 4.42 32.14 -8.97
CA ARG A 471 5.39 31.20 -8.43
C ARG A 471 5.34 29.89 -9.20
N PRO A 472 6.46 29.16 -9.35
CA PRO A 472 6.44 27.84 -9.96
C PRO A 472 5.47 26.92 -9.21
N LYS A 473 4.52 26.34 -9.95
CA LYS A 473 3.54 25.43 -9.38
C LYS A 473 4.15 24.05 -9.14
N VAL A 474 4.04 23.56 -7.92
CA VAL A 474 4.61 22.29 -7.46
C VAL A 474 3.49 21.37 -7.00
N ALA A 475 3.24 20.29 -7.74
CA ALA A 475 2.18 19.35 -7.44
C ALA A 475 2.68 18.19 -6.56
N ILE A 476 2.01 17.93 -5.44
CA ILE A 476 2.38 16.86 -4.50
C ILE A 476 1.50 15.61 -4.70
N PHE A 477 2.12 14.45 -4.82
CA PHE A 477 1.46 13.15 -5.00
C PHE A 477 2.21 12.01 -4.27
N GLY A 478 1.66 10.79 -4.27
CA GLY A 478 2.17 9.66 -3.49
C GLY A 478 1.27 9.27 -2.32
N ASP A 479 1.85 8.59 -1.33
CA ASP A 479 1.17 8.00 -0.18
C ASP A 479 0.38 9.03 0.64
N MET A 480 -0.86 8.70 0.97
CA MET A 480 -1.79 9.61 1.64
C MET A 480 -1.30 10.07 3.01
N TYR A 481 -0.72 9.17 3.81
CA TYR A 481 -0.23 9.52 5.14
C TYR A 481 1.01 10.42 5.03
N ALA A 482 1.94 10.09 4.13
CA ALA A 482 3.13 10.89 3.93
C ALA A 482 2.86 12.23 3.22
N ARG A 483 1.85 12.31 2.37
CA ARG A 483 1.51 13.52 1.64
C ARG A 483 0.87 14.56 2.54
N ASP A 484 -0.12 14.16 3.34
CA ASP A 484 -1.03 15.10 4.01
C ASP A 484 -0.74 15.29 5.51
N ASN A 485 0.15 14.49 6.11
CA ASN A 485 0.57 14.67 7.50
C ASN A 485 1.77 15.62 7.60
N ASP A 486 1.51 16.86 8.02
CA ASP A 486 2.50 17.94 8.07
C ASP A 486 3.69 17.64 9.01
N THR A 487 3.49 16.86 10.09
CA THR A 487 4.59 16.42 10.97
C THR A 487 5.46 15.37 10.27
N PHE A 488 4.83 14.37 9.64
CA PHE A 488 5.54 13.27 8.99
C PHE A 488 6.40 13.77 7.82
N ASN A 489 5.86 14.71 7.05
CA ASN A 489 6.50 15.23 5.84
C ASN A 489 7.41 16.44 6.07
N GLN A 490 7.76 16.73 7.33
CA GLN A 490 8.64 17.84 7.71
C GLN A 490 8.13 19.20 7.20
N ASN A 491 6.81 19.38 7.26
CA ASN A 491 6.10 20.57 6.83
C ASN A 491 6.38 20.95 5.35
N LEU A 492 6.25 19.95 4.46
CA LEU A 492 6.64 20.06 3.04
C LEU A 492 6.00 21.24 2.33
N ILE A 493 4.73 21.53 2.59
CA ILE A 493 4.00 22.62 1.92
C ILE A 493 4.70 23.95 2.21
N HIS A 494 4.85 24.32 3.49
CA HIS A 494 5.56 25.55 3.88
C HIS A 494 7.01 25.55 3.38
N CYS A 495 7.68 24.40 3.32
CA CYS A 495 9.04 24.30 2.79
C CYS A 495 9.11 24.68 1.30
N ILE A 496 8.20 24.17 0.47
CA ILE A 496 8.10 24.52 -0.95
C ILE A 496 7.80 26.02 -1.11
N GLU A 497 6.86 26.55 -0.33
CA GLU A 497 6.48 27.96 -0.36
C GLU A 497 7.64 28.88 0.04
N GLN A 498 8.46 28.47 1.03
CA GLN A 498 9.68 29.18 1.43
C GLN A 498 10.76 29.18 0.35
N TYR A 499 10.84 28.13 -0.47
CA TYR A 499 11.73 28.10 -1.64
C TYR A 499 11.19 28.90 -2.84
N GLY A 500 9.99 29.48 -2.72
CA GLY A 500 9.40 30.33 -3.75
C GLY A 500 8.37 29.62 -4.65
N GLY A 501 7.95 28.39 -4.32
CA GLY A 501 6.91 27.68 -5.06
C GLY A 501 5.48 28.03 -4.60
N GLU A 502 4.51 27.62 -5.41
CA GLU A 502 3.09 27.53 -5.06
C GLU A 502 2.69 26.05 -5.10
N VAL A 503 2.11 25.53 -4.02
CA VAL A 503 1.79 24.10 -3.92
C VAL A 503 0.43 23.80 -4.53
N ILE A 504 0.35 22.73 -5.32
CA ILE A 504 -0.90 22.12 -5.74
C ILE A 504 -1.11 20.85 -4.93
N THR A 505 -2.18 20.83 -4.15
CA THR A 505 -2.68 19.64 -3.44
C THR A 505 -3.86 19.04 -4.19
N THR A 506 -4.20 17.80 -3.83
CA THR A 506 -5.39 17.12 -4.36
C THR A 506 -6.27 16.73 -3.17
N PRO A 507 -7.34 17.50 -2.90
CA PRO A 507 -8.37 17.15 -1.93
C PRO A 507 -8.78 15.66 -2.04
N PHE A 508 -8.98 15.00 -0.90
CA PHE A 508 -9.30 13.57 -0.88
C PHE A 508 -10.60 13.25 -1.64
N ASN A 509 -11.60 14.12 -1.55
CA ASN A 509 -12.86 13.97 -2.29
C ASN A 509 -12.66 14.02 -3.82
N GLU A 510 -11.76 14.88 -4.32
CA GLU A 510 -11.40 14.95 -5.75
C GLU A 510 -10.66 13.69 -6.18
N PHE A 511 -9.72 13.21 -5.35
CA PHE A 511 -8.99 11.98 -5.59
C PHE A 511 -9.92 10.75 -5.70
N VAL A 512 -10.86 10.59 -4.77
CA VAL A 512 -11.81 9.46 -4.78
C VAL A 512 -12.63 9.43 -6.07
N LYS A 513 -13.07 10.59 -6.57
CA LYS A 513 -13.83 10.67 -7.83
C LYS A 513 -13.00 10.30 -9.04
N LEU A 514 -11.75 10.74 -9.06
CA LEU A 514 -10.83 10.47 -10.15
C LEU A 514 -10.60 8.96 -10.34
N VAL A 515 -10.50 8.20 -9.24
CA VAL A 515 -10.25 6.74 -9.30
C VAL A 515 -11.53 5.91 -9.34
N ALA A 516 -12.71 6.51 -9.14
CA ALA A 516 -13.97 5.79 -9.04
C ALA A 516 -14.34 5.00 -10.31
N SER A 517 -14.20 5.62 -11.49
CA SER A 517 -14.53 4.98 -12.77
C SER A 517 -13.73 3.70 -13.05
N PRO A 518 -12.38 3.71 -12.99
CA PRO A 518 -11.60 2.48 -13.17
C PRO A 518 -11.86 1.45 -12.07
N TYR A 519 -12.09 1.86 -10.82
CA TYR A 519 -12.44 0.93 -9.72
C TYR A 519 -13.79 0.25 -9.98
N MET A 520 -14.83 1.01 -10.33
CA MET A 520 -16.13 0.45 -10.71
C MET A 520 -16.02 -0.48 -11.93
N ARG A 521 -15.19 -0.14 -12.92
CA ARG A 521 -14.96 -1.01 -14.07
C ARG A 521 -14.34 -2.33 -13.65
N ARG A 522 -13.36 -2.32 -12.74
CA ARG A 522 -12.74 -3.52 -12.21
C ARG A 522 -13.73 -4.36 -11.41
N TRP A 523 -14.44 -3.78 -10.44
CA TRP A 523 -15.45 -4.49 -9.66
C TRP A 523 -16.50 -5.14 -10.54
N PHE A 524 -16.91 -4.48 -11.62
CA PHE A 524 -17.78 -5.08 -12.62
C PHE A 524 -17.17 -6.32 -13.30
N LEU A 525 -15.86 -6.30 -13.63
CA LEU A 525 -15.16 -7.46 -14.20
C LEU A 525 -14.97 -8.60 -13.17
N GLU A 526 -14.92 -8.27 -11.89
CA GLU A 526 -14.78 -9.22 -10.78
C GLU A 526 -16.12 -9.77 -10.28
N GLY A 527 -17.25 -9.24 -10.77
CA GLY A 527 -18.61 -9.66 -10.38
C GLY A 527 -19.16 -8.97 -9.12
N GLU A 528 -18.46 -7.95 -8.60
CA GLU A 528 -18.84 -7.17 -7.42
C GLU A 528 -19.87 -6.08 -7.77
N PHE A 529 -21.02 -6.50 -8.32
CA PHE A 529 -22.02 -5.57 -8.85
C PHE A 529 -22.68 -4.69 -7.78
N MET A 530 -22.77 -5.18 -6.54
CA MET A 530 -23.35 -4.42 -5.42
C MET A 530 -22.48 -3.23 -5.04
N ASP A 531 -21.15 -3.39 -5.00
CA ASP A 531 -20.22 -2.29 -4.71
C ASP A 531 -20.24 -1.22 -5.82
N VAL A 532 -20.39 -1.64 -7.08
CA VAL A 532 -20.58 -0.71 -8.20
C VAL A 532 -21.86 0.11 -8.01
N LEU A 533 -22.98 -0.54 -7.70
CA LEU A 533 -24.28 0.15 -7.52
C LEU A 533 -24.24 1.15 -6.35
N VAL A 534 -23.73 0.71 -5.20
CA VAL A 534 -23.63 1.53 -3.99
C VAL A 534 -22.74 2.74 -4.23
N THR A 535 -21.54 2.51 -4.78
CA THR A 535 -20.56 3.58 -5.05
C THR A 535 -21.10 4.57 -6.08
N LYS A 536 -21.72 4.10 -7.17
CA LYS A 536 -22.33 4.97 -8.19
C LYS A 536 -23.44 5.85 -7.61
N THR A 537 -24.28 5.28 -6.74
CA THR A 537 -25.37 6.01 -6.08
C THR A 537 -24.83 7.09 -5.15
N LEU A 538 -23.83 6.75 -4.32
CA LEU A 538 -23.20 7.69 -3.40
C LEU A 538 -22.52 8.85 -4.15
N ILE A 539 -21.73 8.56 -5.20
CA ILE A 539 -21.07 9.57 -6.02
C ILE A 539 -22.10 10.49 -6.69
N THR A 540 -23.20 9.94 -7.20
CA THR A 540 -24.25 10.75 -7.86
C THR A 540 -24.90 11.72 -6.87
N LEU A 541 -25.29 11.24 -5.69
CA LEU A 541 -25.88 12.05 -4.63
C LEU A 541 -24.93 13.19 -4.21
N VAL A 542 -23.69 12.84 -3.96
CA VAL A 542 -22.65 13.76 -3.51
C VAL A 542 -22.32 14.82 -4.58
N ASN A 543 -22.22 14.42 -5.85
CA ASN A 543 -22.01 15.33 -6.98
C ASN A 543 -23.14 16.36 -7.13
N GLN A 544 -24.35 16.04 -6.67
CA GLN A 544 -25.44 17.00 -6.67
C GLN A 544 -25.32 17.99 -5.52
N LEU A 545 -25.00 17.51 -4.32
CA LEU A 545 -24.94 18.33 -3.11
C LEU A 545 -23.74 19.28 -3.08
N GLU A 546 -22.61 18.88 -3.67
CA GLU A 546 -21.39 19.68 -3.58
C GLU A 546 -21.35 20.92 -4.49
N LYS A 547 -22.20 20.98 -5.53
CA LYS A 547 -22.14 22.03 -6.55
C LYS A 547 -22.26 23.42 -5.96
N SER A 548 -23.12 23.57 -4.95
CA SER A 548 -23.27 24.83 -4.22
C SER A 548 -21.98 25.20 -3.46
N TYR A 549 -21.38 24.26 -2.75
CA TYR A 549 -20.16 24.49 -1.98
C TYR A 549 -18.94 24.75 -2.87
N TYR A 550 -18.78 24.03 -3.98
CA TYR A 550 -17.72 24.30 -4.96
C TYR A 550 -17.82 25.72 -5.53
N LYS A 551 -19.04 26.20 -5.81
CA LYS A 551 -19.25 27.58 -6.26
C LYS A 551 -18.71 28.59 -5.25
N MET A 552 -18.90 28.36 -3.94
CA MET A 552 -18.42 29.25 -2.88
C MET A 552 -16.89 29.21 -2.76
N PHE A 553 -16.27 28.03 -2.80
CA PHE A 553 -14.80 27.92 -2.80
C PHE A 553 -14.16 28.56 -4.03
N ASN A 554 -14.82 28.48 -5.19
CA ASN A 554 -14.33 29.07 -6.44
C ASN A 554 -14.34 30.60 -6.44
N GLU A 555 -15.03 31.26 -5.49
CA GLU A 555 -14.88 32.71 -5.28
C GLU A 555 -13.44 33.11 -4.89
N LEU A 556 -12.65 32.16 -4.35
CA LEU A 556 -11.25 32.37 -3.96
C LEU A 556 -10.27 31.71 -4.94
N LEU A 557 -10.59 30.52 -5.43
CA LEU A 557 -9.68 29.72 -6.27
C LEU A 557 -9.71 30.14 -7.74
N ASN A 558 -10.85 30.64 -8.23
CA ASN A 558 -11.08 31.03 -9.62
C ASN A 558 -10.59 29.98 -10.63
N GLU A 559 -10.94 28.70 -10.39
CA GLU A 559 -10.56 27.58 -11.24
C GLU A 559 -11.80 26.73 -11.60
N PRO A 560 -11.81 26.06 -12.76
CA PRO A 560 -12.88 25.13 -13.09
C PRO A 560 -12.85 23.93 -12.14
N ALA A 561 -13.96 23.19 -12.05
CA ALA A 561 -13.92 21.90 -11.38
C ALA A 561 -12.93 20.98 -12.13
N MET A 562 -12.18 20.16 -11.40
CA MET A 562 -11.31 19.16 -12.00
C MET A 562 -12.16 18.15 -12.77
N ASP A 563 -11.78 17.84 -14.00
CA ASP A 563 -12.47 16.84 -14.80
C ASP A 563 -12.24 15.45 -14.19
N SER A 564 -13.34 14.78 -13.84
CA SER A 564 -13.31 13.42 -13.32
C SER A 564 -13.41 12.36 -14.43
N ASP A 565 -13.79 12.75 -15.66
CA ASP A 565 -13.99 11.83 -16.79
C ASP A 565 -12.73 11.72 -17.66
N ILE A 566 -11.62 11.33 -17.02
CA ILE A 566 -10.36 11.13 -17.72
C ILE A 566 -10.37 9.78 -18.42
N ASP A 567 -9.85 9.75 -19.64
CA ASP A 567 -9.61 8.50 -20.38
C ASP A 567 -8.48 7.69 -19.73
N TYR A 568 -8.83 6.98 -18.66
CA TYR A 568 -7.92 6.11 -17.92
C TYR A 568 -7.34 5.00 -18.80
N LYS A 569 -8.04 4.58 -19.86
CA LYS A 569 -7.56 3.52 -20.76
C LYS A 569 -6.33 3.98 -21.52
N LYS A 570 -6.36 5.19 -22.08
CA LYS A 570 -5.22 5.79 -22.77
C LYS A 570 -4.02 5.99 -21.84
N ILE A 571 -4.26 6.38 -20.60
CA ILE A 571 -3.20 6.52 -19.59
C ILE A 571 -2.59 5.16 -19.27
N TYR A 572 -3.42 4.18 -18.94
CA TYR A 572 -2.95 2.82 -18.62
C TYR A 572 -2.19 2.18 -19.78
N GLU A 573 -2.68 2.33 -21.02
CA GLU A 573 -1.97 1.88 -22.22
C GLU A 573 -0.59 2.54 -22.35
N HIS A 574 -0.48 3.85 -22.10
CA HIS A 574 0.81 4.56 -22.17
C HIS A 574 1.85 4.03 -21.16
N PHE A 575 1.40 3.54 -20.00
CA PHE A 575 2.25 3.02 -18.93
C PHE A 575 2.37 1.50 -18.89
N ASP A 576 1.78 0.79 -19.87
CA ASP A 576 1.67 -0.67 -19.90
C ASP A 576 1.02 -1.24 -18.63
N VAL A 577 0.03 -0.53 -18.09
CA VAL A 577 -0.77 -0.90 -16.93
C VAL A 577 -2.15 -1.34 -17.40
N THR A 578 -2.85 -2.15 -16.61
CA THR A 578 -4.22 -2.62 -16.91
C THR A 578 -5.18 -2.18 -15.82
N VAL A 579 -6.49 -2.20 -16.09
CA VAL A 579 -7.51 -1.81 -15.09
C VAL A 579 -7.54 -2.73 -13.85
N GLN A 580 -6.98 -3.93 -13.97
CA GLN A 580 -6.84 -4.88 -12.88
C GLN A 580 -5.66 -4.54 -11.95
N HIS A 581 -4.69 -3.74 -12.38
CA HIS A 581 -3.65 -3.22 -11.49
C HIS A 581 -4.29 -2.29 -10.47
N TYR A 582 -4.00 -2.54 -9.18
CA TYR A 582 -4.71 -1.90 -8.10
C TYR A 582 -3.79 -1.23 -7.09
N GLY A 583 -4.25 -0.11 -6.54
CA GLY A 583 -3.56 0.67 -5.54
C GLY A 583 -2.75 1.84 -6.09
N GLU A 584 -1.97 2.44 -5.19
CA GLU A 584 -1.47 3.80 -5.32
C GLU A 584 -0.66 4.07 -6.59
N SER A 585 0.12 3.12 -7.12
CA SER A 585 0.89 3.35 -8.35
C SER A 585 0.01 3.60 -9.56
N ALA A 586 -1.09 2.86 -9.73
CA ALA A 586 -2.03 3.10 -10.82
C ALA A 586 -2.82 4.41 -10.60
N ASP A 587 -3.23 4.65 -9.35
CA ASP A 587 -3.96 5.86 -8.97
C ASP A 587 -3.13 7.14 -9.18
N ASN A 588 -1.83 7.08 -8.89
CA ASN A 588 -0.88 8.17 -9.11
C ASN A 588 -0.78 8.54 -10.59
N LEU A 589 -0.84 7.59 -11.52
CA LEU A 589 -0.81 7.87 -12.96
C LEU A 589 -2.03 8.68 -13.41
N LEU A 590 -3.22 8.29 -12.92
CA LEU A 590 -4.46 9.02 -13.18
C LEU A 590 -4.41 10.42 -12.59
N LYS A 591 -3.96 10.52 -11.33
CA LYS A 591 -3.78 11.78 -10.62
C LYS A 591 -2.85 12.73 -11.36
N ILE A 592 -1.70 12.25 -11.82
CA ILE A 592 -0.74 13.06 -12.56
C ILE A 592 -1.33 13.55 -13.88
N ALA A 593 -2.02 12.68 -14.63
CA ALA A 593 -2.67 13.07 -15.88
C ALA A 593 -3.77 14.12 -15.66
N ALA A 594 -4.59 13.95 -14.62
CA ALA A 594 -5.61 14.93 -14.21
C ALA A 594 -5.01 16.29 -13.89
N LEU A 595 -3.94 16.29 -13.09
CA LEU A 595 -3.26 17.51 -12.70
C LEU A 595 -2.62 18.22 -13.90
N MET A 596 -2.07 17.48 -14.87
CA MET A 596 -1.52 18.08 -16.09
C MET A 596 -2.60 18.69 -17.00
N GLN A 597 -3.77 18.07 -17.09
CA GLN A 597 -4.91 18.63 -17.83
C GLN A 597 -5.45 19.89 -17.15
N HIS A 598 -5.53 19.88 -15.82
CA HIS A 598 -6.11 20.97 -15.04
C HIS A 598 -5.15 22.14 -14.81
N TYR A 599 -3.87 21.84 -14.62
CA TYR A 599 -2.79 22.81 -14.39
C TYR A 599 -1.66 22.58 -15.39
N PRO A 600 -1.82 23.04 -16.65
CA PRO A 600 -0.81 22.82 -17.68
C PRO A 600 0.53 23.48 -17.33
N ASP A 601 0.57 24.44 -16.41
CA ASP A 601 1.76 25.19 -15.98
C ASP A 601 2.49 24.61 -14.75
N ILE A 602 2.17 23.38 -14.33
CA ILE A 602 2.98 22.66 -13.32
C ILE A 602 4.45 22.65 -13.74
N SER A 603 5.33 23.01 -12.80
CA SER A 603 6.78 23.10 -12.99
C SER A 603 7.54 21.96 -12.34
N LEU A 604 6.94 21.27 -11.36
CA LEU A 604 7.55 20.17 -10.62
C LEU A 604 6.47 19.25 -10.04
N PHE A 605 6.69 17.94 -10.14
CA PHE A 605 5.99 16.95 -9.35
C PHE A 605 6.86 16.49 -8.17
N VAL A 606 6.29 16.48 -6.97
CA VAL A 606 6.95 15.98 -5.75
C VAL A 606 6.20 14.75 -5.27
N GLN A 607 6.85 13.59 -5.40
CA GLN A 607 6.33 12.33 -4.86
C GLN A 607 6.72 12.21 -3.38
N THR A 608 5.77 11.92 -2.50
CA THR A 608 6.00 11.76 -1.07
C THR A 608 5.62 10.35 -0.64
N ASN A 609 6.57 9.61 -0.06
CA ASN A 609 6.30 8.26 0.43
C ASN A 609 6.90 8.06 1.83
N PRO A 610 6.29 7.20 2.68
CA PRO A 610 7.00 6.64 3.81
C PRO A 610 8.08 5.67 3.31
N ALA A 611 9.18 5.55 4.05
CA ALA A 611 10.15 4.48 3.83
C ALA A 611 9.45 3.11 3.82
N PHE A 612 9.92 2.23 2.93
CA PHE A 612 9.38 0.86 2.71
C PHE A 612 7.96 0.82 2.13
N CYS A 613 7.49 1.89 1.49
CA CYS A 613 6.28 1.86 0.67
C CYS A 613 6.52 1.15 -0.68
N CYS A 614 5.89 -0.02 -0.88
CA CYS A 614 6.02 -0.76 -2.12
C CYS A 614 5.49 0.02 -3.33
N ALA A 615 4.35 0.70 -3.19
CA ALA A 615 3.76 1.47 -4.27
C ALA A 615 4.53 2.75 -4.59
N GLY A 616 5.11 3.38 -3.56
CA GLY A 616 6.04 4.48 -3.73
C GLY A 616 7.22 4.10 -4.62
N LEU A 617 7.84 2.95 -4.36
CA LEU A 617 8.99 2.45 -5.14
C LEU A 617 8.63 2.07 -6.58
N VAL A 618 7.47 1.48 -6.84
CA VAL A 618 7.00 1.21 -8.20
C VAL A 618 6.78 2.52 -8.96
N THR A 619 6.16 3.51 -8.33
CA THR A 619 5.93 4.82 -8.94
C THR A 619 7.24 5.57 -9.18
N GLU A 620 8.19 5.47 -8.25
CA GLU A 620 9.55 6.03 -8.40
C GLU A 620 10.28 5.38 -9.58
N ALA A 621 10.15 4.06 -9.77
CA ALA A 621 10.68 3.37 -10.94
C ALA A 621 10.03 3.80 -12.27
N MET A 622 8.83 4.38 -12.22
CA MET A 622 8.15 4.99 -13.38
C MET A 622 8.49 6.46 -13.60
N ALA A 623 9.26 7.11 -12.70
CA ALA A 623 9.48 8.56 -12.74
C ALA A 623 9.96 9.07 -14.10
N SER A 624 10.93 8.41 -14.75
CA SER A 624 11.41 8.84 -16.07
C SER A 624 10.33 8.79 -17.16
N ARG A 625 9.38 7.84 -17.08
CA ARG A 625 8.25 7.76 -18.03
C ARG A 625 7.22 8.82 -17.71
N ILE A 626 6.99 9.10 -16.43
CA ILE A 626 6.13 10.19 -15.99
C ILE A 626 6.69 11.54 -16.47
N GLU A 627 7.99 11.78 -16.34
CA GLU A 627 8.63 12.99 -16.86
C GLU A 627 8.49 13.12 -18.38
N GLU A 628 8.57 12.01 -19.11
CA GLU A 628 8.37 12.00 -20.57
C GLU A 628 6.92 12.27 -20.98
N TYR A 629 5.97 11.65 -20.28
CA TYR A 629 4.54 11.84 -20.52
C TYR A 629 4.09 13.27 -20.22
N THR A 630 4.59 13.85 -19.12
CA THR A 630 4.15 15.17 -18.63
C THR A 630 5.02 16.33 -19.13
N GLY A 631 6.28 16.07 -19.48
CA GLY A 631 7.29 17.11 -19.71
C GLY A 631 7.77 17.82 -18.44
N VAL A 632 7.37 17.34 -17.25
CA VAL A 632 7.63 17.97 -15.94
C VAL A 632 8.55 17.07 -15.10
N PRO A 633 9.59 17.61 -14.44
CA PRO A 633 10.45 16.81 -13.58
C PRO A 633 9.70 16.21 -12.38
N VAL A 634 10.13 15.03 -11.93
CA VAL A 634 9.60 14.33 -10.75
C VAL A 634 10.71 14.19 -9.71
N VAL A 635 10.44 14.64 -8.48
CA VAL A 635 11.35 14.46 -7.34
C VAL A 635 10.68 13.58 -6.29
N THR A 636 11.34 12.49 -5.92
CA THR A 636 10.84 11.56 -4.90
C THR A 636 11.46 11.83 -3.53
N LEU A 637 10.60 12.02 -2.54
CA LEU A 637 10.91 12.21 -1.12
C LEU A 637 10.45 10.99 -0.33
N ASN A 638 11.42 10.20 0.14
CA ASN A 638 11.18 9.05 1.00
C ASN A 638 11.51 9.45 2.44
N TYR A 639 10.48 9.58 3.28
CA TYR A 639 10.63 9.94 4.68
C TYR A 639 10.89 8.70 5.53
N ASP A 640 12.03 8.66 6.18
CA ASP A 640 12.52 7.53 6.98
C ASP A 640 12.37 7.75 8.50
N GLY A 641 11.74 8.85 8.90
CA GLY A 641 11.57 9.26 10.29
C GLY A 641 12.87 9.74 10.96
N THR A 642 13.99 9.84 10.22
CA THR A 642 15.23 10.40 10.74
C THR A 642 15.15 11.93 10.81
N GLY A 643 16.00 12.54 11.64
CA GLY A 643 16.10 14.00 11.73
C GLY A 643 16.74 14.69 10.52
N LYS A 644 16.98 13.97 9.41
CA LYS A 644 17.53 14.56 8.18
C LYS A 644 16.47 15.42 7.50
N ASN A 645 16.86 16.59 7.00
CA ASN A 645 15.97 17.43 6.19
C ASN A 645 15.82 16.86 4.77
N ILE A 646 14.80 16.04 4.57
CA ILE A 646 14.49 15.39 3.28
C ILE A 646 14.01 16.41 2.25
N ASN A 647 13.29 17.44 2.70
CA ASN A 647 12.69 18.48 1.84
C ASN A 647 13.74 19.37 1.15
N SER A 648 14.97 19.42 1.64
CA SER A 648 16.07 20.14 0.98
C SER A 648 16.27 19.76 -0.50
N LYS A 649 15.91 18.51 -0.88
CA LYS A 649 15.99 18.01 -2.25
C LYS A 649 15.13 18.76 -3.27
N VAL A 650 14.03 19.41 -2.84
CA VAL A 650 13.15 20.15 -3.76
C VAL A 650 13.69 21.54 -4.12
N SER A 651 14.59 22.10 -3.31
CA SER A 651 15.06 23.48 -3.44
C SER A 651 15.65 23.81 -4.83
N PRO A 652 16.54 22.97 -5.41
CA PRO A 652 17.13 23.27 -6.72
C PRO A 652 16.10 23.36 -7.85
N TYR A 653 15.06 22.51 -7.79
CA TYR A 653 14.01 22.45 -8.82
C TYR A 653 13.07 23.65 -8.78
N ILE A 654 12.86 24.23 -7.59
CA ILE A 654 12.01 25.41 -7.41
C ILE A 654 12.78 26.68 -7.77
N LYS A 655 14.06 26.78 -7.37
CA LYS A 655 14.89 27.96 -7.64
C LYS A 655 15.33 28.06 -9.11
N PHE A 656 15.51 26.92 -9.76
CA PHE A 656 15.96 26.83 -11.15
C PHE A 656 15.02 25.92 -11.95
N PRO A 657 13.75 26.32 -12.15
CA PRO A 657 12.77 25.50 -12.85
C PRO A 657 13.25 25.26 -14.29
N ARG A 658 13.09 24.03 -14.78
CA ARG A 658 13.38 23.73 -16.19
C ARG A 658 12.49 24.62 -17.05
N ARG A 659 13.08 25.43 -17.93
CA ARG A 659 12.31 26.12 -18.97
C ARG A 659 11.64 25.04 -19.81
N LYS A 660 10.31 25.12 -19.95
CA LYS A 660 9.60 24.25 -20.90
C LYS A 660 10.28 24.40 -22.26
N ALA A 661 10.86 23.31 -22.76
CA ALA A 661 11.16 23.25 -24.18
C ALA A 661 9.80 23.37 -24.90
N GLU A 662 9.65 24.34 -25.78
CA GLU A 662 8.52 24.41 -26.71
C GLU A 662 8.52 23.12 -27.53
N LYS A 663 7.81 22.09 -27.07
CA LYS A 663 7.51 20.90 -27.86
C LYS A 663 6.02 20.85 -28.11
N VAL A 664 5.69 21.35 -29.30
CA VAL A 664 4.65 20.91 -30.23
C VAL A 664 3.73 19.85 -29.62
N ILE A 665 2.55 20.28 -29.19
CA ILE A 665 1.37 19.42 -29.13
C ILE A 665 1.11 19.03 -30.59
N ALA A 666 1.68 17.91 -31.03
CA ALA A 666 1.33 17.31 -32.31
C ALA A 666 -0.12 16.84 -32.19
N GLY A 667 -0.98 17.41 -33.03
CA GLY A 667 -2.43 17.27 -32.96
C GLY A 667 -2.90 15.83 -32.91
N ALA A 668 -3.68 15.51 -31.89
CA ALA A 668 -4.73 14.50 -31.98
C ALA A 668 -5.94 15.16 -32.68
N GLY A 669 -5.80 15.36 -33.98
CA GLY A 669 -6.84 15.83 -34.88
C GLY A 669 -6.64 15.15 -36.22
N GLU A 670 -7.58 14.28 -36.58
CA GLU A 670 -7.78 13.67 -37.90
C GLU A 670 -6.62 12.83 -38.48
N ARG A 671 -6.67 11.52 -38.28
CA ARG A 671 -6.98 10.51 -39.32
C ARG A 671 -7.03 9.10 -38.75
#